data_AF-A0A7W0VT30-F1
#
_entry.id   AF-A0A7W0VT30-F1
#
_cell.length_a   1.000
_cell.length_b   1.000
_cell.length_c   1.000
_cell.angle_alpha   90.00
_cell.angle_beta   90.00
_cell.angle_gamma   90.00
#
_symmetry.space_group_name_H-M   'P 1'
#
loop_
_entity.id
_entity.type
_entity.pdbx_description
1 polymer ?
#
loop_
_entity_poly.entity_id
_entity_poly.type
_entity_poly.pdbx_seq_one_letter_code
_entity_poly.pdbx_strand_id
1 'polypeptide(L)'
;MAYNPYPERMRQVRVFFTGHPAEHAISEGLARLDGERTVAAAAALLDRYFAHHAQGDVRGLRQIAYAFSDKRLAKALVDSTLRDEPLMHAIAKRSYPHPIGFDKLVLHSAGYKLRLHVYWRSPQELATELTHLHRFEMASAPITGELTNHLYEVRYGDDGAHHAYTGYERDAAGVLHKRCIGRAELVPIGTPQTFVPGQSYAQGLEHAHFVETNAETGHTNGDICSTIYIHGPGLRDAAGRTIPILFETQRVPDSTVSEIGQMSMDQLETALRRYSALLDESLRFYDWMFDDKYGRNLSVGLVAGYFLCEAFESTRTIEMWENHRAACVDVLRTREHTLAKLINKKIRIEELSGTDRTTRYFQQLVNKSWEHAAGGQDWLAHYGDLVREFERYLGALLGDYCRNPDLRVLKPIWELDTYRLAGGAHYGHIAAMLEAARVVAPQILAMFRSPELRSTDRGGEGPMTEMDVLVHKELRRILGGHYPDYGFAGEEKEPETTAERRWLVDAIDGTRNFIHGNRNFAVSISCQRKDGERWITTDAVVALPAQGEVYWAERGQGAYHISWDKRETRLRAPGGQLGGGLVDLSIRGYGDRVSRIENGLTAAGATLRATGCASLMLAMISGTGNTGAIITANDYDVAAGLLIAEEAGARTSTRTFVRDGRTFTAYIAGASSAIHDALAAIVDA
;
A
#
# COMPACT_ATOMS: atom_id res chain seq x y z
N MET A 1 3.95 26.59 30.88
CA MET A 1 2.94 25.51 30.80
C MET A 1 3.12 24.81 29.46
N ALA A 2 3.22 23.50 29.36
CA ALA A 2 3.42 22.44 30.33
C ALA A 2 4.07 21.28 29.58
N TYR A 3 5.12 20.76 30.19
CA TYR A 3 5.63 19.40 30.22
C TYR A 3 4.80 18.31 29.50
N ASN A 4 5.46 17.59 28.58
CA ASN A 4 5.07 16.29 28.05
C ASN A 4 5.01 15.23 29.17
N PRO A 5 4.00 14.35 29.18
CA PRO A 5 4.36 12.92 29.17
C PRO A 5 3.44 12.10 28.25
N TYR A 6 4.00 11.62 27.15
CA TYR A 6 3.71 10.32 26.57
C TYR A 6 4.30 9.27 27.52
N PRO A 7 3.50 8.32 28.02
CA PRO A 7 3.60 6.97 27.46
C PRO A 7 2.31 6.13 27.64
N GLU A 8 1.29 6.19 26.77
CA GLU A 8 0.20 5.17 26.72
C GLU A 8 -0.58 5.14 25.38
N ARG A 9 0.09 4.95 24.23
CA ARG A 9 -0.62 4.75 22.94
C ARG A 9 -0.21 3.49 22.19
N MET A 10 -0.20 2.36 22.89
CA MET A 10 -0.25 1.02 22.29
C MET A 10 -1.60 0.32 22.49
N ARG A 11 -2.71 1.08 22.60
CA ARG A 11 -4.06 0.51 22.53
C ARG A 11 -4.98 1.44 21.73
N GLN A 12 -5.74 0.83 20.82
CA GLN A 12 -6.86 1.36 20.05
C GLN A 12 -6.55 2.11 18.74
N VAL A 13 -6.76 1.39 17.64
CA VAL A 13 -7.03 1.91 16.30
C VAL A 13 -8.28 2.79 16.36
N ARG A 14 -8.13 4.12 16.24
CA ARG A 14 -9.27 5.04 16.08
C ARG A 14 -9.67 5.12 14.62
N VAL A 15 -10.81 4.51 14.30
CA VAL A 15 -11.60 4.83 13.10
C VAL A 15 -12.12 6.26 13.26
N PHE A 16 -12.04 7.11 12.24
CA PHE A 16 -12.55 8.48 12.31
C PHE A 16 -14.09 8.44 12.31
N PHE A 17 -14.71 8.84 13.43
CA PHE A 17 -16.15 8.97 13.62
C PHE A 17 -16.57 10.44 13.47
N THR A 18 -17.60 10.71 12.67
CA THR A 18 -18.12 12.06 12.44
C THR A 18 -19.44 12.23 13.19
N GLY A 19 -19.35 12.56 14.49
CA GLY A 19 -20.30 13.45 15.16
C GLY A 19 -21.68 12.92 15.59
N HIS A 20 -22.04 11.64 15.37
CA HIS A 20 -23.34 11.13 15.87
C HIS A 20 -23.19 10.42 17.24
N PRO A 21 -24.08 10.63 18.24
CA PRO A 21 -23.99 10.00 19.56
C PRO A 21 -23.94 8.46 19.53
N ALA A 22 -24.60 7.86 18.53
CA ALA A 22 -24.59 6.42 18.24
C ALA A 22 -23.18 5.87 17.91
N GLU A 23 -22.35 6.67 17.26
CA GLU A 23 -21.02 6.28 16.78
C GLU A 23 -20.00 6.19 17.92
N HIS A 24 -20.19 6.96 18.99
CA HIS A 24 -19.34 6.92 20.19
C HIS A 24 -19.50 5.62 20.98
N ALA A 25 -20.74 5.13 21.10
CA ALA A 25 -21.07 3.87 21.79
C ALA A 25 -20.52 2.63 21.05
N ILE A 26 -20.52 2.65 19.72
CA ILE A 26 -19.91 1.60 18.89
C ILE A 26 -18.40 1.61 19.08
N SER A 27 -17.74 2.78 19.03
CA SER A 27 -16.30 2.92 19.24
C SER A 27 -15.83 2.43 20.62
N GLU A 28 -16.49 2.86 21.70
CA GLU A 28 -16.20 2.36 23.05
C GLU A 28 -16.47 0.87 23.22
N GLY A 29 -17.53 0.38 22.57
CA GLY A 29 -17.91 -1.02 22.61
C GLY A 29 -16.92 -1.93 21.90
N LEU A 30 -16.42 -1.51 20.74
CA LEU A 30 -15.35 -2.18 20.00
C LEU A 30 -14.02 -2.15 20.77
N ALA A 31 -13.74 -1.06 21.49
CA ALA A 31 -12.59 -0.95 22.39
C ALA A 31 -12.63 -1.93 23.57
N ARG A 32 -13.82 -2.26 24.11
CA ARG A 32 -13.98 -3.27 25.18
C ARG A 32 -13.87 -4.71 24.67
N LEU A 33 -14.33 -4.97 23.45
CA LEU A 33 -14.13 -6.26 22.76
C LEU A 33 -12.65 -6.62 22.59
N ASP A 34 -11.76 -5.63 22.60
CA ASP A 34 -10.32 -5.85 22.50
C ASP A 34 -9.75 -6.58 23.74
N GLY A 35 -10.41 -6.43 24.91
CA GLY A 35 -10.01 -7.07 26.17
C GLY A 35 -10.66 -8.43 26.44
N GLU A 36 -11.95 -8.60 26.13
CA GLU A 36 -12.70 -9.84 26.32
C GLU A 36 -13.28 -10.33 24.99
N ARG A 37 -12.48 -11.04 24.19
CA ARG A 37 -12.84 -11.50 22.84
C ARG A 37 -13.70 -12.77 22.87
N THR A 38 -14.88 -12.70 23.48
CA THR A 38 -15.82 -13.83 23.63
C THR A 38 -17.15 -13.55 22.94
N VAL A 39 -17.91 -14.61 22.64
CA VAL A 39 -19.29 -14.48 22.09
C VAL A 39 -20.20 -13.69 23.04
N ALA A 40 -20.02 -13.80 24.35
CA ALA A 40 -20.80 -13.06 25.34
C ALA A 40 -20.52 -11.55 25.28
N ALA A 41 -19.26 -11.15 25.18
CA ALA A 41 -18.89 -9.75 25.01
C ALA A 41 -19.38 -9.17 23.68
N ALA A 42 -19.33 -9.97 22.61
CA ALA A 42 -19.88 -9.64 21.30
C ALA A 42 -21.40 -9.42 21.36
N ALA A 43 -22.12 -10.32 22.04
CA ALA A 43 -23.55 -10.17 22.27
C ALA A 43 -23.87 -8.89 23.05
N ALA A 44 -23.15 -8.64 24.15
CA ALA A 44 -23.37 -7.44 24.96
C ALA A 44 -23.15 -6.12 24.17
N LEU A 45 -22.21 -6.11 23.21
CA LEU A 45 -22.05 -4.99 22.29
C LEU A 45 -23.29 -4.81 21.40
N LEU A 46 -23.73 -5.89 20.77
CA LEU A 46 -24.86 -5.87 19.85
C LEU A 46 -26.17 -5.55 20.59
N ASP A 47 -26.36 -6.03 21.81
CA ASP A 47 -27.51 -5.70 22.66
C ASP A 47 -27.60 -4.18 22.91
N ARG A 48 -26.47 -3.54 23.25
CA ARG A 48 -26.43 -2.08 23.43
C ARG A 48 -26.72 -1.34 22.13
N TYR A 49 -26.21 -1.84 21.00
CA TYR A 49 -26.49 -1.25 19.70
C TYR A 49 -27.99 -1.35 19.35
N PHE A 50 -28.56 -2.54 19.38
CA PHE A 50 -29.97 -2.75 19.01
C PHE A 50 -30.96 -2.19 20.04
N ALA A 51 -30.55 -1.90 21.28
CA ALA A 51 -31.36 -1.15 22.24
C ALA A 51 -31.66 0.29 21.78
N HIS A 52 -30.80 0.87 20.94
CA HIS A 52 -30.90 2.26 20.47
C HIS A 52 -31.16 2.39 18.96
N HIS A 53 -31.07 1.29 18.19
CA HIS A 53 -31.10 1.30 16.72
C HIS A 53 -32.10 0.29 16.16
N ALA A 54 -33.40 0.59 16.27
CA ALA A 54 -34.44 -0.38 15.96
C ALA A 54 -34.57 -0.72 14.45
N GLN A 55 -34.43 0.25 13.53
CA GLN A 55 -34.45 0.08 12.05
C GLN A 55 -33.83 1.32 11.37
N GLY A 56 -33.22 1.20 10.19
CA GLY A 56 -32.76 2.30 9.34
C GLY A 56 -31.25 2.59 9.37
N ASP A 57 -30.46 1.87 10.17
CA ASP A 57 -29.03 2.16 10.38
C ASP A 57 -28.10 1.16 9.67
N VAL A 58 -28.27 1.07 8.35
CA VAL A 58 -27.40 0.24 7.49
C VAL A 58 -25.91 0.65 7.60
N ARG A 59 -25.63 1.93 7.92
CA ARG A 59 -24.26 2.44 8.06
C ARG A 59 -23.60 1.91 9.33
N GLY A 60 -24.28 1.95 10.48
CA GLY A 60 -23.78 1.40 11.74
C GLY A 60 -23.62 -0.12 11.66
N LEU A 61 -24.59 -0.83 11.09
CA LEU A 61 -24.49 -2.28 10.85
C LEU A 61 -23.25 -2.65 10.02
N ARG A 62 -22.98 -1.88 8.95
CA ARG A 62 -21.80 -2.08 8.09
C ARG A 62 -20.49 -1.94 8.85
N GLN A 63 -20.39 -0.97 9.76
CA GLN A 63 -19.20 -0.73 10.58
C GLN A 63 -18.98 -1.85 11.59
N ILE A 64 -20.05 -2.32 12.22
CA ILE A 64 -19.99 -3.44 13.16
C ILE A 64 -19.54 -4.71 12.43
N ALA A 65 -20.20 -5.07 11.33
CA ALA A 65 -19.82 -6.25 10.54
C ALA A 65 -18.34 -6.22 10.12
N TYR A 66 -17.86 -5.05 9.71
CA TYR A 66 -16.46 -4.82 9.39
C TYR A 66 -15.53 -5.05 10.59
N ALA A 67 -15.84 -4.52 11.77
CA ALA A 67 -14.99 -4.71 12.95
C ALA A 67 -14.91 -6.19 13.37
N PHE A 68 -16.02 -6.90 13.25
CA PHE A 68 -16.09 -8.33 13.51
C PHE A 68 -15.28 -9.16 12.48
N SER A 69 -15.01 -8.63 11.29
CA SER A 69 -14.25 -9.33 10.24
C SER A 69 -12.74 -9.49 10.53
N ASP A 70 -12.24 -8.91 11.62
CA ASP A 70 -10.85 -9.11 12.06
C ASP A 70 -10.57 -10.60 12.35
N LYS A 71 -9.52 -11.15 11.74
CA LYS A 71 -9.17 -12.57 11.84
C LYS A 71 -8.85 -13.01 13.27
N ARG A 72 -8.21 -12.15 14.08
CA ARG A 72 -7.88 -12.47 15.48
C ARG A 72 -9.12 -12.46 16.36
N LEU A 73 -10.05 -11.53 16.12
CA LEU A 73 -11.35 -11.50 16.78
C LEU A 73 -12.20 -12.72 16.37
N ALA A 74 -12.34 -12.99 15.08
CA ALA A 74 -13.07 -14.16 14.58
C ALA A 74 -12.53 -15.47 15.17
N LYS A 75 -11.19 -15.62 15.21
CA LYS A 75 -10.54 -16.76 15.86
C LYS A 75 -10.90 -16.84 17.34
N ALA A 76 -10.78 -15.73 18.07
CA ALA A 76 -11.08 -15.70 19.49
C ALA A 76 -12.54 -16.06 19.80
N LEU A 77 -13.50 -15.62 18.97
CA LEU A 77 -14.91 -16.01 19.10
C LEU A 77 -15.11 -17.52 18.88
N VAL A 78 -14.48 -18.08 17.85
CA VAL A 78 -14.52 -19.53 17.54
C VAL A 78 -13.90 -20.33 18.67
N ASP A 79 -12.70 -19.94 19.13
CA ASP A 79 -11.98 -20.60 20.21
C ASP A 79 -12.72 -20.47 21.55
N SER A 80 -13.40 -19.34 21.79
CA SER A 80 -14.25 -19.17 22.98
C SER A 80 -15.44 -20.12 22.96
N THR A 81 -16.02 -20.37 21.77
CA THR A 81 -17.12 -21.32 21.59
C THR A 81 -16.65 -22.76 21.83
N LEU A 82 -15.48 -23.13 21.29
CA LEU A 82 -14.90 -24.46 21.47
C LEU A 82 -14.52 -24.78 22.93
N ARG A 83 -14.40 -23.76 23.80
CA ARG A 83 -14.09 -23.92 25.23
C ARG A 83 -15.33 -23.89 26.14
N ASP A 84 -16.51 -23.59 25.61
CA ASP A 84 -17.76 -23.43 26.37
C ASP A 84 -18.82 -24.39 25.80
N GLU A 85 -18.91 -25.58 26.42
CA GLU A 85 -19.84 -26.63 25.98
C GLU A 85 -21.33 -26.21 26.04
N PRO A 86 -21.83 -25.56 27.12
CA PRO A 86 -23.17 -24.99 27.12
C PRO A 86 -23.45 -24.03 25.96
N LEU A 87 -22.52 -23.14 25.65
CA LEU A 87 -22.63 -22.21 24.52
C LEU A 87 -22.62 -22.96 23.18
N MET A 88 -21.74 -23.95 23.02
CA MET A 88 -21.68 -24.79 21.82
C MET A 88 -22.99 -25.53 21.59
N HIS A 89 -23.62 -26.05 22.65
CA HIS A 89 -24.94 -26.67 22.59
C HIS A 89 -26.05 -25.70 22.17
N ALA A 90 -26.01 -24.47 22.68
CA ALA A 90 -26.93 -23.42 22.26
C ALA A 90 -26.73 -23.02 20.80
N ILE A 91 -25.48 -22.97 20.31
CA ILE A 91 -25.15 -22.64 18.92
C ILE A 91 -25.53 -23.77 17.96
N ALA A 92 -25.32 -25.04 18.33
CA ALA A 92 -25.67 -26.20 17.51
C ALA A 92 -27.17 -26.21 17.17
N LYS A 93 -28.02 -25.93 18.17
CA LYS A 93 -29.49 -25.84 18.01
C LYS A 93 -29.97 -24.77 17.03
N ARG A 94 -29.12 -23.82 16.64
CA ARG A 94 -29.48 -22.72 15.71
C ARG A 94 -28.61 -22.65 14.46
N SER A 95 -27.62 -23.52 14.35
CA SER A 95 -26.71 -23.63 13.20
C SER A 95 -27.10 -24.81 12.33
N TYR A 96 -26.85 -24.71 11.03
CA TYR A 96 -27.24 -25.74 10.07
C TYR A 96 -26.39 -25.67 8.79
N PRO A 97 -26.20 -26.82 8.10
CA PRO A 97 -25.66 -26.82 6.75
C PRO A 97 -26.70 -26.24 5.79
N HIS A 98 -26.30 -25.25 5.00
CA HIS A 98 -27.18 -24.63 4.02
C HIS A 98 -27.36 -25.54 2.80
N PRO A 99 -28.57 -25.60 2.19
CA PRO A 99 -28.80 -26.39 0.98
C PRO A 99 -27.89 -26.04 -0.20
N ILE A 100 -27.28 -24.85 -0.20
CA ILE A 100 -26.34 -24.38 -1.25
C ILE A 100 -24.87 -24.63 -0.88
N GLY A 101 -24.59 -25.51 0.09
CA GLY A 101 -23.26 -26.06 0.30
C GLY A 101 -22.32 -25.28 1.25
N PHE A 102 -22.85 -24.37 2.09
CA PHE A 102 -22.07 -23.66 3.10
C PHE A 102 -22.60 -23.89 4.51
N ASP A 103 -21.75 -23.77 5.52
CA ASP A 103 -22.18 -23.86 6.92
C ASP A 103 -22.66 -22.50 7.43
N LYS A 104 -23.88 -22.48 7.96
CA LYS A 104 -24.47 -21.28 8.58
C LYS A 104 -24.39 -21.40 10.09
N LEU A 105 -23.31 -20.88 10.66
CA LEU A 105 -23.01 -20.93 12.09
C LEU A 105 -23.60 -19.71 12.79
N VAL A 106 -24.66 -19.89 13.57
CA VAL A 106 -25.35 -18.77 14.25
C VAL A 106 -24.75 -18.61 15.65
N LEU A 107 -23.78 -17.70 15.77
CA LEU A 107 -23.02 -17.47 17.01
C LEU A 107 -23.85 -16.79 18.10
N HIS A 108 -24.82 -15.94 17.74
CA HIS A 108 -25.74 -15.30 18.68
C HIS A 108 -27.10 -15.00 18.05
N SER A 109 -28.16 -14.95 18.86
CA SER A 109 -29.54 -14.65 18.43
C SER A 109 -30.36 -14.03 19.56
N ALA A 110 -30.74 -12.76 19.43
CA ALA A 110 -31.55 -12.00 20.41
C ALA A 110 -32.33 -10.87 19.72
N GLY A 111 -33.39 -11.19 18.96
CA GLY A 111 -34.09 -10.21 18.10
C GLY A 111 -33.30 -9.80 16.84
N TYR A 112 -31.97 -9.84 16.92
CA TYR A 112 -30.99 -9.84 15.84
C TYR A 112 -30.26 -11.18 15.78
N LYS A 113 -29.38 -11.40 14.78
CA LYS A 113 -28.43 -12.52 14.81
C LYS A 113 -27.02 -12.07 14.44
N LEU A 114 -26.03 -12.71 15.06
CA LEU A 114 -24.63 -12.71 14.63
C LEU A 114 -24.34 -14.08 14.05
N ARG A 115 -23.92 -14.15 12.78
CA ARG A 115 -23.62 -15.42 12.10
C ARG A 115 -22.26 -15.38 11.45
N LEU A 116 -21.68 -16.57 11.32
CA LEU A 116 -20.52 -16.86 10.51
C LEU A 116 -20.99 -17.79 9.38
N HIS A 117 -20.92 -17.33 8.14
CA HIS A 117 -21.10 -18.19 6.97
C HIS A 117 -19.74 -18.75 6.58
N VAL A 118 -19.63 -20.06 6.35
CA VAL A 118 -18.37 -20.72 5.95
C VAL A 118 -18.62 -21.54 4.69
N TYR A 119 -18.13 -21.05 3.56
CA TYR A 119 -18.16 -21.72 2.28
C TYR A 119 -16.93 -22.61 2.18
N TRP A 120 -17.13 -23.92 2.35
CA TRP A 120 -16.05 -24.88 2.26
C TRP A 120 -15.66 -25.12 0.80
N ARG A 121 -14.39 -25.51 0.60
CA ARG A 121 -13.91 -26.00 -0.69
C ARG A 121 -14.77 -27.18 -1.16
N SER A 122 -15.45 -27.03 -2.29
CA SER A 122 -16.17 -28.10 -2.98
C SER A 122 -15.75 -28.16 -4.45
N PRO A 123 -15.54 -29.35 -5.04
CA PRO A 123 -15.26 -29.53 -6.47
C PRO A 123 -16.51 -29.45 -7.36
N GLN A 124 -17.70 -29.21 -6.80
CA GLN A 124 -18.97 -29.17 -7.52
C GLN A 124 -19.28 -27.75 -8.04
N GLU A 125 -20.06 -27.65 -9.13
CA GLU A 125 -20.58 -26.38 -9.66
C GLU A 125 -21.20 -25.52 -8.56
N LEU A 126 -20.97 -24.21 -8.64
CA LEU A 126 -21.53 -23.19 -7.76
C LEU A 126 -23.03 -23.43 -7.55
N ALA A 127 -23.42 -23.82 -6.34
CA ALA A 127 -24.83 -23.83 -5.99
C ALA A 127 -25.32 -22.38 -5.99
N THR A 128 -26.05 -22.01 -7.04
CA THR A 128 -26.44 -20.62 -7.29
C THR A 128 -27.50 -20.21 -6.27
N GLU A 129 -27.23 -19.15 -5.51
CA GLU A 129 -28.23 -18.56 -4.64
C GLU A 129 -29.35 -17.96 -5.50
N LEU A 130 -30.61 -18.22 -5.12
CA LEU A 130 -31.74 -17.58 -5.78
C LEU A 130 -31.81 -16.10 -5.39
N THR A 131 -32.20 -15.24 -6.33
CA THR A 131 -32.46 -13.83 -6.03
C THR A 131 -33.57 -13.72 -5.00
N HIS A 132 -33.29 -12.98 -3.93
CA HIS A 132 -34.13 -13.03 -2.73
C HIS A 132 -34.12 -11.69 -1.99
N LEU A 133 -35.22 -11.42 -1.28
CA LEU A 133 -35.39 -10.24 -0.44
C LEU A 133 -35.16 -10.63 1.02
N HIS A 134 -34.40 -9.80 1.73
CA HIS A 134 -34.29 -9.93 3.16
C HIS A 134 -35.43 -9.18 3.85
N ARG A 135 -36.07 -9.86 4.81
CA ARG A 135 -37.08 -9.26 5.68
C ARG A 135 -36.49 -8.38 6.78
N PHE A 136 -35.19 -8.10 6.76
CA PHE A 136 -34.44 -7.38 7.78
C PHE A 136 -33.31 -6.61 7.08
N GLU A 137 -32.88 -5.51 7.68
CA GLU A 137 -31.63 -4.89 7.28
C GLU A 137 -30.48 -5.82 7.67
N MET A 138 -29.44 -5.86 6.84
CA MET A 138 -28.29 -6.70 7.11
C MET A 138 -26.98 -6.03 6.73
N ALA A 139 -25.90 -6.53 7.32
CA ALA A 139 -24.55 -6.22 6.88
C ALA A 139 -23.71 -7.48 6.81
N SER A 140 -22.80 -7.53 5.85
CA SER A 140 -21.82 -8.59 5.73
C SER A 140 -20.42 -8.11 5.39
N ALA A 141 -19.43 -8.85 5.88
CA ALA A 141 -18.00 -8.55 5.72
C ALA A 141 -17.22 -9.86 5.51
N PRO A 142 -16.46 -10.01 4.40
CA PRO A 142 -15.57 -11.15 4.23
C PRO A 142 -14.43 -11.15 5.28
N ILE A 143 -14.13 -12.31 5.85
CA ILE A 143 -12.94 -12.56 6.68
C ILE A 143 -11.85 -13.24 5.83
N THR A 144 -12.27 -14.17 4.97
CA THR A 144 -11.45 -14.92 4.01
C THR A 144 -12.25 -15.09 2.71
N GLY A 145 -11.56 -15.24 1.57
CA GLY A 145 -12.17 -15.34 0.24
C GLY A 145 -12.80 -14.04 -0.26
N GLU A 146 -13.59 -14.15 -1.34
CA GLU A 146 -14.31 -13.03 -1.97
C GLU A 146 -15.78 -13.38 -2.20
N LEU A 147 -16.64 -12.35 -2.22
CA LEU A 147 -18.07 -12.49 -2.51
C LEU A 147 -18.52 -11.37 -3.46
N THR A 148 -19.36 -11.68 -4.43
CA THR A 148 -19.95 -10.73 -5.38
C THR A 148 -21.42 -10.56 -5.06
N ASN A 149 -21.85 -9.34 -4.75
CA ASN A 149 -23.26 -9.02 -4.48
C ASN A 149 -23.93 -8.46 -5.74
N HIS A 150 -25.06 -9.04 -6.11
CA HIS A 150 -25.90 -8.60 -7.22
C HIS A 150 -27.18 -7.98 -6.67
N LEU A 151 -27.46 -6.71 -6.99
CA LEU A 151 -28.60 -5.97 -6.44
C LEU A 151 -29.66 -5.69 -7.51
N TYR A 152 -30.94 -5.77 -7.11
CA TYR A 152 -32.09 -5.55 -7.97
C TYR A 152 -33.16 -4.68 -7.30
N GLU A 153 -33.72 -3.73 -8.05
CA GLU A 153 -34.97 -3.05 -7.72
C GLU A 153 -36.13 -3.98 -8.08
N VAL A 154 -37.10 -4.12 -7.18
CA VAL A 154 -38.26 -4.99 -7.39
C VAL A 154 -39.47 -4.15 -7.80
N ARG A 155 -40.03 -4.43 -8.98
CA ARG A 155 -41.27 -3.80 -9.48
C ARG A 155 -42.39 -4.82 -9.52
N TYR A 156 -43.36 -4.68 -8.63
CA TYR A 156 -44.51 -5.58 -8.54
C TYR A 156 -45.57 -5.25 -9.59
N GLY A 157 -46.12 -6.26 -10.23
CA GLY A 157 -47.17 -6.12 -11.25
C GLY A 157 -47.14 -7.25 -12.27
N ASP A 158 -48.19 -7.38 -13.08
CA ASP A 158 -48.26 -8.41 -14.12
C ASP A 158 -47.70 -7.93 -15.48
N ASP A 159 -47.71 -6.61 -15.73
CA ASP A 159 -47.23 -6.01 -16.97
C ASP A 159 -45.70 -5.95 -17.01
N GLY A 160 -45.07 -6.74 -17.88
CA GLY A 160 -43.60 -6.81 -18.03
C GLY A 160 -42.87 -7.69 -17.02
N ALA A 161 -43.57 -8.30 -16.07
CA ALA A 161 -42.97 -9.09 -14.99
C ALA A 161 -42.68 -10.55 -15.39
N HIS A 162 -41.40 -10.90 -15.43
CA HIS A 162 -40.95 -12.26 -15.78
C HIS A 162 -40.70 -13.16 -14.57
N HIS A 163 -40.52 -12.63 -13.36
CA HIS A 163 -40.20 -13.42 -12.17
C HIS A 163 -41.43 -13.70 -11.32
N ALA A 164 -41.67 -14.96 -10.97
CA ALA A 164 -42.62 -15.33 -9.94
C ALA A 164 -41.95 -15.13 -8.57
N TYR A 165 -42.68 -14.56 -7.60
CA TYR A 165 -42.18 -14.46 -6.24
C TYR A 165 -43.02 -15.25 -5.26
N THR A 166 -42.34 -15.77 -4.24
CA THR A 166 -42.96 -16.63 -3.23
C THR A 166 -42.91 -16.00 -1.86
N GLY A 167 -43.93 -16.32 -1.05
CA GLY A 167 -43.92 -16.04 0.37
C GLY A 167 -44.23 -17.29 1.18
N TYR A 168 -43.97 -17.15 2.48
CA TYR A 168 -43.97 -18.26 3.41
C TYR A 168 -45.04 -18.06 4.48
N GLU A 169 -45.86 -19.07 4.67
CA GLU A 169 -46.97 -19.06 5.63
C GLU A 169 -46.98 -20.37 6.41
N ARG A 170 -47.21 -20.31 7.73
CA ARG A 170 -47.45 -21.51 8.52
C ARG A 170 -48.94 -21.79 8.57
N ASP A 171 -49.32 -23.03 8.33
CA ASP A 171 -50.72 -23.44 8.53
C ASP A 171 -51.05 -23.60 10.04
N ALA A 172 -52.29 -23.97 10.33
CA ALA A 172 -52.77 -24.18 11.69
C ALA A 172 -52.04 -25.31 12.44
N ALA A 173 -51.41 -26.25 11.72
CA ALA A 173 -50.58 -27.31 12.30
C ALA A 173 -49.12 -26.88 12.47
N GLY A 174 -48.77 -25.65 12.07
CA GLY A 174 -47.43 -25.10 12.14
C GLY A 174 -46.53 -25.50 10.98
N VAL A 175 -47.03 -26.21 9.97
CA VAL A 175 -46.23 -26.62 8.79
C VAL A 175 -45.97 -25.39 7.92
N LEU A 176 -44.72 -25.21 7.49
CA LEU A 176 -44.33 -24.08 6.65
C LEU A 176 -44.63 -24.39 5.18
N HIS A 177 -45.42 -23.53 4.55
CA HIS A 177 -45.76 -23.59 3.13
C HIS A 177 -45.07 -22.46 2.38
N LYS A 178 -44.52 -22.77 1.20
CA LYS A 178 -44.05 -21.80 0.22
C LYS A 178 -45.15 -21.67 -0.84
N ARG A 179 -45.66 -20.45 -1.02
CA ARG A 179 -46.73 -20.16 -1.98
C ARG A 179 -46.30 -19.12 -2.99
N CYS A 180 -46.70 -19.31 -4.25
CA CYS A 180 -46.54 -18.28 -5.28
C CYS A 180 -47.52 -17.15 -5.04
N ILE A 181 -47.03 -15.94 -4.75
CA ILE A 181 -47.87 -14.79 -4.38
C ILE A 181 -48.20 -13.92 -5.59
N GLY A 182 -47.30 -13.79 -6.55
CA GLY A 182 -47.50 -12.92 -7.72
C GLY A 182 -46.29 -12.88 -8.63
N ARG A 183 -46.25 -11.86 -9.50
CA ARG A 183 -45.14 -11.60 -10.42
C ARG A 183 -44.49 -10.24 -10.16
N ALA A 184 -43.19 -10.19 -10.41
CA ALA A 184 -42.40 -8.98 -10.35
C ALA A 184 -41.36 -8.92 -11.47
N GLU A 185 -40.98 -7.72 -11.84
CA GLU A 185 -39.77 -7.44 -12.62
C GLU A 185 -38.61 -7.16 -11.66
N LEU A 186 -37.44 -7.73 -11.96
CA LEU A 186 -36.19 -7.47 -11.25
C LEU A 186 -35.31 -6.62 -12.15
N VAL A 187 -35.07 -5.38 -11.75
CA VAL A 187 -34.28 -4.43 -12.52
C VAL A 187 -32.89 -4.31 -11.88
N PRO A 188 -31.80 -4.72 -12.56
CA PRO A 188 -30.45 -4.64 -11.99
C PRO A 188 -30.10 -3.21 -11.56
N ILE A 189 -29.51 -3.08 -10.37
CA ILE A 189 -29.02 -1.81 -9.83
C ILE A 189 -27.51 -1.74 -10.01
N GLY A 190 -27.07 -1.02 -11.04
CA GLY A 190 -25.65 -0.85 -11.34
C GLY A 190 -24.96 -2.16 -11.74
N THR A 191 -23.63 -2.17 -11.64
CA THR A 191 -22.82 -3.37 -11.85
C THR A 191 -22.68 -4.17 -10.56
N PRO A 192 -22.60 -5.51 -10.63
CA PRO A 192 -22.29 -6.34 -9.47
C PRO A 192 -21.05 -5.85 -8.73
N GLN A 193 -21.04 -5.98 -7.40
CA GLN A 193 -19.93 -5.51 -6.57
C GLN A 193 -19.24 -6.66 -5.85
N THR A 194 -17.95 -6.83 -6.10
CA THR A 194 -17.11 -7.83 -5.42
C THR A 194 -16.50 -7.25 -4.14
N PHE A 195 -16.62 -7.99 -3.04
CA PHE A 195 -16.10 -7.68 -1.73
C PHE A 195 -15.06 -8.72 -1.29
N VAL A 196 -13.93 -8.23 -0.79
CA VAL A 196 -12.80 -9.03 -0.26
C VAL A 196 -12.54 -8.72 1.23
N PRO A 197 -11.66 -9.44 1.93
CA PRO A 197 -11.43 -9.22 3.36
C PRO A 197 -10.96 -7.79 3.61
N GLY A 198 -11.55 -7.11 4.60
CA GLY A 198 -11.30 -5.69 4.82
C GLY A 198 -12.31 -4.76 4.14
N GLN A 199 -13.36 -5.32 3.51
CA GLN A 199 -14.57 -4.61 3.13
C GLN A 199 -15.78 -5.09 3.91
N SER A 200 -16.84 -4.32 3.78
CA SER A 200 -18.18 -4.73 4.16
C SER A 200 -19.19 -4.05 3.26
N TYR A 201 -20.37 -4.63 3.19
CA TYR A 201 -21.56 -4.03 2.60
C TYR A 201 -22.73 -4.16 3.57
N ALA A 202 -23.74 -3.33 3.35
CA ALA A 202 -25.01 -3.43 4.05
C ALA A 202 -26.14 -3.22 3.08
N GLN A 203 -27.30 -3.78 3.41
CA GLN A 203 -28.46 -3.80 2.57
C GLN A 203 -29.70 -3.46 3.39
N GLY A 204 -30.44 -2.48 2.87
CA GLY A 204 -31.77 -2.10 3.34
C GLY A 204 -32.83 -3.09 2.88
N LEU A 205 -34.09 -2.72 3.05
CA LEU A 205 -35.23 -3.63 2.88
C LEU A 205 -35.79 -3.60 1.45
N GLU A 206 -35.42 -2.58 0.68
CA GLU A 206 -35.98 -2.26 -0.62
C GLU A 206 -35.36 -3.02 -1.82
N HIS A 207 -34.25 -3.73 -1.64
CA HIS A 207 -33.51 -4.35 -2.75
C HIS A 207 -33.45 -5.87 -2.63
N ALA A 208 -33.80 -6.57 -3.71
CA ALA A 208 -33.53 -8.00 -3.84
C ALA A 208 -32.05 -8.21 -4.19
N HIS A 209 -31.51 -9.36 -3.80
CA HIS A 209 -30.11 -9.67 -4.10
C HIS A 209 -29.85 -11.17 -4.16
N PHE A 210 -28.67 -11.51 -4.69
CA PHE A 210 -28.02 -12.78 -4.42
C PHE A 210 -26.52 -12.56 -4.35
N VAL A 211 -25.83 -13.48 -3.68
CA VAL A 211 -24.39 -13.46 -3.52
C VAL A 211 -23.77 -14.63 -4.26
N GLU A 212 -22.75 -14.34 -5.06
CA GLU A 212 -21.86 -15.35 -5.63
C GLU A 212 -20.54 -15.33 -4.86
N THR A 213 -19.89 -16.48 -4.79
CA THR A 213 -18.50 -16.56 -4.34
C THR A 213 -17.65 -16.93 -5.54
N ASN A 214 -16.45 -16.36 -5.69
CA ASN A 214 -15.49 -16.70 -6.75
C ASN A 214 -15.94 -16.40 -8.21
N ALA A 215 -16.60 -15.26 -8.47
CA ALA A 215 -17.27 -14.98 -9.75
C ALA A 215 -16.37 -14.68 -10.97
N GLU A 216 -15.08 -14.36 -10.80
CA GLU A 216 -14.25 -13.89 -11.94
C GLU A 216 -13.09 -14.82 -12.39
N THR A 217 -12.64 -15.78 -11.57
CA THR A 217 -11.36 -16.45 -11.86
C THR A 217 -11.46 -17.83 -12.51
N GLY A 218 -12.64 -18.48 -12.53
CA GLY A 218 -12.78 -19.86 -13.06
C GLY A 218 -11.85 -20.89 -12.38
N HIS A 219 -11.19 -20.46 -11.30
CA HIS A 219 -10.22 -21.17 -10.52
C HIS A 219 -10.65 -20.98 -9.08
N THR A 220 -10.71 -22.10 -8.35
CA THR A 220 -10.80 -22.08 -6.91
C THR A 220 -9.58 -21.33 -6.37
N ASN A 221 -9.71 -20.03 -6.11
CA ASN A 221 -8.79 -19.33 -5.22
C ASN A 221 -8.76 -20.15 -3.93
N GLY A 222 -7.59 -20.64 -3.57
CA GLY A 222 -7.40 -21.80 -2.70
C GLY A 222 -7.97 -21.78 -1.28
N ASP A 223 -8.82 -20.84 -0.87
CA ASP A 223 -9.25 -20.69 0.53
C ASP A 223 -10.75 -20.40 0.68
N ILE A 224 -11.30 -20.99 1.73
CA ILE A 224 -12.67 -20.85 2.27
C ILE A 224 -13.16 -19.39 2.20
N CYS A 225 -14.37 -19.15 1.69
CA CYS A 225 -15.02 -17.84 1.88
C CYS A 225 -15.73 -17.85 3.21
N SER A 226 -15.51 -16.83 4.04
CA SER A 226 -16.28 -16.69 5.28
C SER A 226 -16.72 -15.27 5.50
N THR A 227 -17.95 -15.10 5.99
CA THR A 227 -18.53 -13.78 6.23
C THR A 227 -19.18 -13.69 7.58
N ILE A 228 -19.11 -12.51 8.19
CA ILE A 228 -19.94 -12.19 9.34
C ILE A 228 -21.23 -11.55 8.86
N TYR A 229 -22.34 -11.95 9.47
CA TYR A 229 -23.67 -11.54 9.07
C TYR A 229 -24.44 -11.05 10.29
N ILE A 230 -24.93 -9.81 10.21
CA ILE A 230 -25.73 -9.19 11.28
C ILE A 230 -27.04 -8.70 10.69
N HIS A 231 -28.16 -8.95 11.36
CA HIS A 231 -29.47 -8.42 10.93
C HIS A 231 -30.38 -7.97 12.07
N GLY A 232 -31.26 -6.98 11.84
CA GLY A 232 -32.25 -6.47 12.79
C GLY A 232 -33.58 -7.26 12.86
N PRO A 233 -34.60 -6.78 13.61
CA PRO A 233 -35.91 -7.41 13.72
C PRO A 233 -36.69 -7.35 12.40
N GLY A 234 -37.38 -8.44 12.04
CA GLY A 234 -37.97 -8.62 10.70
C GLY A 234 -39.24 -7.79 10.44
N LEU A 235 -39.37 -7.26 9.23
CA LEU A 235 -40.57 -6.57 8.74
C LEU A 235 -41.71 -7.53 8.41
N ARG A 236 -42.93 -7.05 8.66
CA ARG A 236 -44.19 -7.63 8.22
C ARG A 236 -44.95 -6.58 7.40
N ASP A 237 -45.67 -7.01 6.38
CA ASP A 237 -46.57 -6.12 5.64
C ASP A 237 -47.77 -5.68 6.50
N ALA A 238 -48.62 -4.80 5.97
CA ALA A 238 -49.82 -4.30 6.66
C ALA A 238 -50.81 -5.41 7.07
N ALA A 239 -50.70 -6.61 6.47
CA ALA A 239 -51.50 -7.79 6.78
C ALA A 239 -50.75 -8.78 7.72
N GLY A 240 -49.59 -8.40 8.27
CA GLY A 240 -48.79 -9.22 9.17
C GLY A 240 -48.00 -10.34 8.48
N ARG A 241 -47.96 -10.38 7.15
CA ARG A 241 -47.23 -11.40 6.37
C ARG A 241 -45.76 -11.01 6.27
N THR A 242 -44.88 -12.00 6.13
CA THR A 242 -43.47 -11.71 5.83
C THR A 242 -43.37 -11.23 4.37
N ILE A 243 -42.62 -10.17 4.12
CA ILE A 243 -42.31 -9.65 2.77
C ILE A 243 -41.86 -10.80 1.85
N PRO A 244 -42.15 -10.76 0.53
CA PRO A 244 -41.69 -11.77 -0.43
C PRO A 244 -40.21 -12.11 -0.23
N ILE A 245 -39.89 -13.41 -0.32
CA ILE A 245 -38.59 -13.91 0.11
C ILE A 245 -37.76 -14.40 -1.08
N LEU A 246 -38.35 -15.07 -2.06
CA LEU A 246 -37.60 -15.62 -3.20
C LEU A 246 -38.24 -15.24 -4.53
N PHE A 247 -37.41 -14.94 -5.52
CA PHE A 247 -37.78 -14.66 -6.90
C PHE A 247 -37.22 -15.75 -7.81
N GLU A 248 -38.07 -16.24 -8.72
CA GLU A 248 -37.77 -17.33 -9.62
C GLU A 248 -38.25 -16.99 -11.03
N THR A 249 -37.53 -17.44 -12.05
CA THR A 249 -37.86 -17.16 -13.46
C THR A 249 -39.15 -17.86 -13.92
N GLN A 250 -39.58 -18.90 -13.20
CA GLN A 250 -40.79 -19.66 -13.50
C GLN A 250 -41.68 -19.77 -12.25
N ARG A 251 -42.98 -19.95 -12.48
CA ARG A 251 -43.93 -20.20 -11.40
C ARG A 251 -43.68 -21.59 -10.83
N VAL A 252 -43.40 -21.64 -9.53
CA VAL A 252 -43.31 -22.89 -8.78
C VAL A 252 -44.67 -23.22 -8.17
N PRO A 253 -45.10 -24.49 -8.19
CA PRO A 253 -46.28 -24.92 -7.44
C PRO A 253 -46.14 -24.65 -5.94
N ASP A 254 -47.27 -24.44 -5.27
CA ASP A 254 -47.29 -24.35 -3.82
C ASP A 254 -46.77 -25.67 -3.22
N SER A 255 -45.84 -25.56 -2.27
CA SER A 255 -45.17 -26.71 -1.68
C SER A 255 -44.98 -26.57 -0.18
N THR A 256 -44.94 -27.69 0.52
CA THR A 256 -44.43 -27.72 1.90
C THR A 256 -42.92 -27.52 1.88
N VAL A 257 -42.41 -26.83 2.90
CA VAL A 257 -40.98 -26.57 3.08
C VAL A 257 -40.47 -27.50 4.16
N SER A 258 -39.56 -28.41 3.80
CA SER A 258 -38.90 -29.30 4.75
C SER A 258 -38.10 -28.48 5.76
N GLU A 259 -38.18 -28.84 7.05
CA GLU A 259 -37.31 -28.25 8.06
C GLU A 259 -35.85 -28.56 7.76
N ILE A 260 -35.00 -27.54 7.77
CA ILE A 260 -33.55 -27.72 7.66
C ILE A 260 -33.06 -28.26 9.00
N GLY A 261 -32.43 -29.44 8.98
CA GLY A 261 -31.88 -30.07 10.17
C GLY A 261 -30.82 -29.20 10.86
N GLN A 262 -30.90 -29.11 12.19
CA GLN A 262 -29.87 -28.47 13.00
C GLN A 262 -28.58 -29.29 12.98
N MET A 263 -27.43 -28.63 13.17
CA MET A 263 -26.17 -29.32 13.35
C MET A 263 -26.17 -30.11 14.66
N SER A 264 -25.66 -31.35 14.61
CA SER A 264 -25.25 -32.05 15.82
C SER A 264 -24.07 -31.33 16.49
N MET A 265 -23.82 -31.64 17.76
CA MET A 265 -22.64 -31.13 18.47
C MET A 265 -21.34 -31.47 17.73
N ASP A 266 -21.22 -32.71 17.29
CA ASP A 266 -20.05 -33.22 16.57
C ASP A 266 -19.83 -32.51 15.22
N GLN A 267 -20.91 -32.25 14.49
CA GLN A 267 -20.85 -31.49 13.22
C GLN A 267 -20.37 -30.06 13.46
N LEU A 268 -20.95 -29.37 14.46
CA LEU A 268 -20.56 -28.00 14.79
C LEU A 268 -19.11 -27.93 15.27
N GLU A 269 -18.72 -28.81 16.19
CA GLU A 269 -17.36 -28.86 16.73
C GLU A 269 -16.34 -29.09 15.61
N THR A 270 -16.60 -30.05 14.71
CA THR A 270 -15.76 -30.33 13.55
C THR A 270 -15.61 -29.10 12.65
N ALA A 271 -16.72 -28.42 12.34
CA ALA A 271 -16.72 -27.21 11.52
C ALA A 271 -15.90 -26.08 12.19
N LEU A 272 -16.11 -25.82 13.48
CA LEU A 272 -15.41 -24.78 14.23
C LEU A 272 -13.91 -25.08 14.38
N ARG A 273 -13.52 -26.33 14.65
CA ARG A 273 -12.10 -26.74 14.74
C ARG A 273 -11.40 -26.57 13.41
N ARG A 274 -12.02 -27.00 12.32
CA ARG A 274 -11.49 -26.83 10.95
C ARG A 274 -11.31 -25.34 10.63
N TYR A 275 -12.29 -24.51 10.98
CA TYR A 275 -12.21 -23.07 10.74
C TYR A 275 -11.17 -22.37 11.64
N SER A 276 -11.03 -22.76 12.91
CA SER A 276 -9.98 -22.23 13.79
C SER A 276 -8.59 -22.57 13.28
N ALA A 277 -8.37 -23.80 12.80
CA ALA A 277 -7.09 -24.22 12.22
C ALA A 277 -6.72 -23.41 10.96
N LEU A 278 -7.71 -23.09 10.11
CA LEU A 278 -7.52 -22.19 8.97
C LEU A 278 -7.10 -20.79 9.43
N LEU A 279 -7.79 -20.22 10.42
CA LEU A 279 -7.44 -18.91 10.95
C LEU A 279 -6.05 -18.93 11.60
N ASP A 280 -5.65 -20.02 12.27
CA ASP A 280 -4.30 -20.21 12.80
C ASP A 280 -3.25 -20.25 11.69
N GLU A 281 -3.51 -20.96 10.59
CA GLU A 281 -2.60 -20.97 9.44
C GLU A 281 -2.46 -19.57 8.83
N SER A 282 -3.58 -18.88 8.64
CA SER A 282 -3.60 -17.51 8.13
C SER A 282 -2.85 -16.55 9.05
N LEU A 283 -3.10 -16.61 10.37
CA LEU A 283 -2.45 -15.75 11.36
C LEU A 283 -0.97 -16.09 11.52
N ARG A 284 -0.57 -17.37 11.51
CA ARG A 284 0.84 -17.77 11.52
C ARG A 284 1.59 -17.24 10.31
N PHE A 285 0.97 -17.26 9.13
CA PHE A 285 1.54 -16.61 7.95
C PHE A 285 1.76 -15.11 8.19
N TYR A 286 0.79 -14.40 8.79
CA TYR A 286 0.93 -12.98 9.14
C TYR A 286 1.98 -12.70 10.22
N ASP A 287 2.04 -13.52 11.27
CA ASP A 287 2.97 -13.37 12.38
C ASP A 287 4.41 -13.80 11.99
N TRP A 288 4.57 -14.77 11.09
CA TRP A 288 5.87 -15.14 10.49
C TRP A 288 6.49 -14.00 9.67
N MET A 289 5.67 -13.08 9.16
CA MET A 289 6.12 -11.83 8.54
C MET A 289 6.58 -10.78 9.57
N PHE A 290 6.79 -11.10 10.86
CA PHE A 290 7.14 -10.14 11.93
C PHE A 290 8.61 -10.25 12.42
N ASP A 291 9.26 -9.13 12.76
CA ASP A 291 10.62 -9.03 13.34
C ASP A 291 10.58 -8.01 14.49
N ASP A 292 11.15 -8.36 15.65
CA ASP A 292 11.03 -7.57 16.89
C ASP A 292 11.88 -6.28 16.90
N LYS A 293 12.93 -6.18 16.08
CA LYS A 293 13.82 -5.01 16.02
C LYS A 293 13.26 -3.90 15.15
N TYR A 294 12.55 -4.26 14.08
CA TYR A 294 12.00 -3.33 13.07
C TYR A 294 10.47 -3.29 13.05
N GLY A 295 9.83 -4.12 13.86
CA GLY A 295 8.39 -4.27 13.92
C GLY A 295 7.78 -5.00 12.73
N ARG A 296 8.54 -5.55 11.74
CA ARG A 296 8.17 -6.53 10.67
C ARG A 296 9.38 -7.17 9.96
N ASN A 297 9.19 -8.38 9.38
CA ASN A 297 10.11 -9.18 8.57
C ASN A 297 9.73 -9.16 7.06
N LEU A 298 10.70 -9.23 6.14
CA LEU A 298 10.41 -9.38 4.69
C LEU A 298 9.76 -10.75 4.42
N SER A 299 8.52 -10.78 3.95
CA SER A 299 7.84 -12.04 3.61
C SER A 299 8.41 -12.66 2.34
N VAL A 300 8.24 -13.99 2.15
CA VAL A 300 8.64 -14.63 0.88
C VAL A 300 7.95 -13.95 -0.30
N GLY A 301 6.66 -13.62 -0.17
CA GLY A 301 5.93 -12.91 -1.22
C GLY A 301 6.49 -11.53 -1.51
N LEU A 302 6.93 -10.77 -0.50
CA LEU A 302 7.58 -9.48 -0.73
C LEU A 302 8.92 -9.65 -1.48
N VAL A 303 9.72 -10.66 -1.11
CA VAL A 303 10.97 -10.97 -1.82
C VAL A 303 10.70 -11.43 -3.26
N ALA A 304 9.64 -12.21 -3.48
CA ALA A 304 9.16 -12.56 -4.82
C ALA A 304 8.82 -11.29 -5.62
N GLY A 305 8.16 -10.31 -4.99
CA GLY A 305 7.94 -8.99 -5.57
C GLY A 305 9.23 -8.30 -6.02
N TYR A 306 10.31 -8.36 -5.24
CA TYR A 306 11.59 -7.81 -5.68
C TYR A 306 12.25 -8.57 -6.81
N PHE A 307 12.14 -9.91 -6.83
CA PHE A 307 12.64 -10.67 -7.97
C PHE A 307 11.95 -10.25 -9.28
N LEU A 308 10.67 -9.90 -9.21
CA LEU A 308 9.96 -9.32 -10.33
C LEU A 308 10.44 -7.90 -10.63
N CYS A 309 10.64 -7.04 -9.62
CA CYS A 309 11.19 -5.70 -9.87
C CYS A 309 12.53 -5.74 -10.61
N GLU A 310 13.44 -6.62 -10.18
CA GLU A 310 14.76 -6.78 -10.79
C GLU A 310 14.67 -7.41 -12.19
N ALA A 311 13.79 -8.38 -12.40
CA ALA A 311 13.68 -9.07 -13.69
C ALA A 311 13.06 -8.20 -14.79
N PHE A 312 12.23 -7.22 -14.42
CA PHE A 312 11.53 -6.35 -15.36
C PHE A 312 11.99 -4.89 -15.29
N GLU A 313 13.02 -4.60 -14.49
CA GLU A 313 13.59 -3.25 -14.30
C GLU A 313 12.50 -2.21 -14.01
N SER A 314 11.59 -2.57 -13.11
CA SER A 314 10.37 -1.81 -12.86
C SER A 314 9.95 -1.93 -11.41
N THR A 315 9.59 -0.80 -10.81
CA THR A 315 9.07 -0.73 -9.45
C THR A 315 7.56 -1.04 -9.38
N ARG A 316 6.92 -1.33 -10.51
CA ARG A 316 5.45 -1.50 -10.64
C ARG A 316 5.01 -2.97 -10.69
N THR A 317 5.38 -3.72 -9.67
CA THR A 317 5.20 -5.18 -9.65
C THR A 317 3.75 -5.65 -9.75
N ILE A 318 2.79 -4.90 -9.18
CA ILE A 318 1.37 -5.27 -9.30
C ILE A 318 0.88 -5.12 -10.73
N GLU A 319 1.13 -3.96 -11.34
CA GLU A 319 0.71 -3.66 -12.72
C GLU A 319 1.32 -4.68 -13.68
N MET A 320 2.58 -5.06 -13.46
CA MET A 320 3.22 -6.14 -14.20
C MET A 320 2.55 -7.49 -13.95
N TRP A 321 2.21 -7.82 -12.70
CA TRP A 321 1.54 -9.08 -12.39
C TRP A 321 0.16 -9.18 -13.05
N GLU A 322 -0.60 -8.08 -13.07
CA GLU A 322 -1.93 -7.99 -13.69
C GLU A 322 -1.83 -8.08 -15.22
N ASN A 323 -0.90 -7.33 -15.83
CA ASN A 323 -0.80 -7.22 -17.29
C ASN A 323 0.07 -8.31 -17.95
N HIS A 324 1.01 -8.90 -17.20
CA HIS A 324 2.04 -9.80 -17.71
C HIS A 324 2.24 -11.04 -16.82
N ARG A 325 1.16 -11.56 -16.23
CA ARG A 325 1.18 -12.67 -15.26
C ARG A 325 2.05 -13.86 -15.67
N ALA A 326 1.94 -14.33 -16.92
CA ALA A 326 2.69 -15.49 -17.41
C ALA A 326 4.21 -15.28 -17.31
N ALA A 327 4.69 -14.11 -17.74
CA ALA A 327 6.11 -13.77 -17.67
C ALA A 327 6.58 -13.63 -16.20
N CYS A 328 5.74 -13.05 -15.34
CA CYS A 328 6.06 -12.96 -13.91
C CYS A 328 6.16 -14.34 -13.26
N VAL A 329 5.24 -15.25 -13.58
CA VAL A 329 5.28 -16.64 -13.11
C VAL A 329 6.57 -17.34 -13.55
N ASP A 330 6.98 -17.20 -14.81
CA ASP A 330 8.22 -17.80 -15.31
C ASP A 330 9.47 -17.31 -14.57
N VAL A 331 9.53 -16.01 -14.29
CA VAL A 331 10.60 -15.42 -13.47
C VAL A 331 10.60 -16.06 -12.09
N LEU A 332 9.47 -16.08 -11.39
CA LEU A 332 9.38 -16.61 -10.03
C LEU A 332 9.71 -18.11 -9.99
N ARG A 333 9.19 -18.93 -10.90
CA ARG A 333 9.52 -20.37 -11.00
C ARG A 333 11.01 -20.60 -11.22
N THR A 334 11.65 -19.77 -12.03
CA THR A 334 13.11 -19.82 -12.22
C THR A 334 13.87 -19.52 -10.92
N ARG A 335 13.39 -18.54 -10.15
CA ARG A 335 13.97 -18.21 -8.83
C ARG A 335 13.70 -19.31 -7.80
N GLU A 336 12.53 -19.92 -7.77
CA GLU A 336 12.20 -21.07 -6.92
C GLU A 336 13.17 -22.23 -7.14
N HIS A 337 13.44 -22.58 -8.40
CA HIS A 337 14.37 -23.66 -8.73
C HIS A 337 15.80 -23.36 -8.24
N THR A 338 16.21 -22.10 -8.31
CA THR A 338 17.51 -21.63 -7.81
C THR A 338 17.56 -21.68 -6.28
N LEU A 339 16.51 -21.19 -5.60
CA LEU A 339 16.37 -21.23 -4.15
C LEU A 339 16.43 -22.66 -3.62
N ALA A 340 15.72 -23.59 -4.28
CA ALA A 340 15.75 -24.99 -3.93
C ALA A 340 17.16 -25.59 -4.05
N LYS A 341 17.94 -25.23 -5.08
CA LYS A 341 19.33 -25.69 -5.21
C LYS A 341 20.23 -25.16 -4.09
N LEU A 342 20.06 -23.90 -3.70
CA LEU A 342 20.82 -23.28 -2.60
C LEU A 342 20.51 -23.95 -1.26
N ILE A 343 19.23 -24.11 -0.91
CA ILE A 343 18.81 -24.76 0.34
C ILE A 343 19.27 -26.21 0.40
N ASN A 344 19.27 -26.91 -0.75
CA ASN A 344 19.80 -28.27 -0.89
C ASN A 344 21.33 -28.34 -1.00
N LYS A 345 22.04 -27.20 -0.90
CA LYS A 345 23.51 -27.11 -1.03
C LYS A 345 24.05 -27.69 -2.35
N LYS A 346 23.23 -27.70 -3.41
CA LYS A 346 23.62 -28.14 -4.76
C LYS A 346 24.44 -27.07 -5.51
N ILE A 347 24.25 -25.81 -5.12
CA ILE A 347 25.04 -24.66 -5.57
C ILE A 347 25.30 -23.79 -4.34
N ARG A 348 26.36 -22.98 -4.38
CA ARG A 348 26.65 -22.01 -3.32
C ARG A 348 26.14 -20.62 -3.69
N ILE A 349 25.87 -19.78 -2.69
CA ILE A 349 25.30 -18.44 -2.92
C ILE A 349 26.28 -17.55 -3.72
N GLU A 350 27.59 -17.75 -3.54
CA GLU A 350 28.66 -17.03 -4.22
C GLU A 350 28.75 -17.37 -5.72
N GLU A 351 28.07 -18.43 -6.16
CA GLU A 351 28.05 -18.89 -7.56
C GLU A 351 26.93 -18.23 -8.38
N LEU A 352 26.07 -17.42 -7.76
CA LEU A 352 25.02 -16.68 -8.47
C LEU A 352 25.59 -15.46 -9.23
N SER A 353 25.41 -15.42 -10.55
CA SER A 353 25.91 -14.36 -11.44
C SER A 353 25.00 -13.11 -11.53
N GLY A 354 24.35 -12.73 -10.43
CA GLY A 354 23.36 -11.63 -10.39
C GLY A 354 23.91 -10.27 -9.97
N THR A 355 23.09 -9.22 -10.10
CA THR A 355 23.30 -7.94 -9.40
C THR A 355 23.42 -8.18 -7.88
N ASP A 356 24.18 -7.34 -7.17
CA ASP A 356 24.34 -7.39 -5.70
C ASP A 356 22.99 -7.57 -4.96
N ARG A 357 21.89 -7.07 -5.53
CA ARG A 357 20.52 -7.16 -4.98
C ARG A 357 19.88 -8.55 -5.10
N THR A 358 19.90 -9.17 -6.28
CA THR A 358 19.28 -10.50 -6.48
C THR A 358 19.92 -11.55 -5.57
N THR A 359 21.24 -11.52 -5.42
CA THR A 359 21.98 -12.43 -4.55
C THR A 359 21.61 -12.20 -3.07
N ARG A 360 21.43 -10.94 -2.64
CA ARG A 360 20.95 -10.63 -1.27
C ARG A 360 19.55 -11.19 -1.00
N TYR A 361 18.64 -11.11 -1.96
CA TYR A 361 17.29 -11.68 -1.81
C TYR A 361 17.33 -13.20 -1.62
N PHE A 362 18.14 -13.90 -2.42
CA PHE A 362 18.38 -15.32 -2.20
C PHE A 362 18.99 -15.60 -0.83
N GLN A 363 19.99 -14.83 -0.40
CA GLN A 363 20.62 -14.99 0.90
C GLN A 363 19.61 -14.85 2.05
N GLN A 364 18.70 -13.87 1.97
CA GLN A 364 17.65 -13.67 2.98
C GLN A 364 16.71 -14.88 3.07
N LEU A 365 16.27 -15.42 1.93
CA LEU A 365 15.40 -16.61 1.90
C LEU A 365 16.14 -17.86 2.40
N VAL A 366 17.42 -18.02 2.07
CA VAL A 366 18.26 -19.12 2.56
C VAL A 366 18.42 -19.03 4.08
N ASN A 367 18.74 -17.85 4.62
CA ASN A 367 18.86 -17.65 6.07
C ASN A 367 17.55 -17.98 6.79
N LYS A 368 16.42 -17.47 6.28
CA LYS A 368 15.08 -17.79 6.81
C LYS A 368 14.81 -19.29 6.80
N SER A 369 15.23 -20.00 5.76
CA SER A 369 15.07 -21.45 5.70
C SER A 369 15.90 -22.17 6.77
N TRP A 370 17.11 -21.70 7.07
CA TRP A 370 17.99 -22.32 8.06
C TRP A 370 17.59 -22.00 9.50
N GLU A 371 17.03 -20.81 9.73
CA GLU A 371 16.49 -20.38 11.02
C GLU A 371 15.12 -20.98 11.32
N HIS A 372 14.45 -21.59 10.33
CA HIS A 372 13.16 -22.24 10.53
C HIS A 372 13.27 -23.43 11.49
N ALA A 373 12.44 -23.45 12.53
CA ALA A 373 12.54 -24.43 13.62
C ALA A 373 12.39 -25.90 13.15
N ALA A 374 11.64 -26.15 12.08
CA ALA A 374 11.49 -27.48 11.47
C ALA A 374 12.54 -27.78 10.36
N GLY A 375 13.48 -26.86 10.13
CA GLY A 375 14.56 -26.96 9.15
C GLY A 375 14.19 -26.46 7.74
N GLY A 376 15.22 -26.30 6.90
CA GLY A 376 15.08 -25.68 5.58
C GLY A 376 14.28 -26.48 4.55
N GLN A 377 14.20 -27.79 4.69
CA GLN A 377 13.35 -28.62 3.82
C GLN A 377 11.87 -28.42 4.09
N ASP A 378 11.50 -28.38 5.38
CA ASP A 378 10.13 -28.08 5.79
C ASP A 378 9.75 -26.66 5.39
N TRP A 379 10.68 -25.70 5.57
CA TRP A 379 10.48 -24.34 5.09
C TRP A 379 10.27 -24.28 3.57
N LEU A 380 11.07 -24.99 2.77
CA LEU A 380 10.94 -25.00 1.32
C LEU A 380 9.60 -25.60 0.87
N ALA A 381 9.10 -26.64 1.53
CA ALA A 381 7.80 -27.23 1.23
C ALA A 381 6.63 -26.27 1.51
N HIS A 382 6.72 -25.47 2.57
CA HIS A 382 5.64 -24.61 3.03
C HIS A 382 5.73 -23.16 2.56
N TYR A 383 6.91 -22.68 2.18
CA TYR A 383 7.15 -21.28 1.81
C TYR A 383 8.01 -21.12 0.55
N GLY A 384 8.50 -22.20 -0.05
CA GLY A 384 9.37 -22.15 -1.23
C GLY A 384 8.68 -21.83 -2.55
N ASP A 385 7.34 -21.82 -2.59
CA ASP A 385 6.53 -21.48 -3.77
C ASP A 385 6.39 -19.96 -3.89
N LEU A 386 7.37 -19.30 -4.51
CA LEU A 386 7.41 -17.85 -4.66
C LEU A 386 6.18 -17.31 -5.40
N VAL A 387 5.61 -18.04 -6.36
CA VAL A 387 4.36 -17.66 -7.04
C VAL A 387 3.21 -17.59 -6.03
N ARG A 388 2.98 -18.68 -5.29
CA ARG A 388 1.91 -18.74 -4.29
C ARG A 388 2.14 -17.70 -3.19
N GLU A 389 3.37 -17.52 -2.72
CA GLU A 389 3.67 -16.55 -1.68
C GLU A 389 3.52 -15.11 -2.18
N PHE A 390 3.83 -14.82 -3.46
CA PHE A 390 3.54 -13.53 -4.07
C PHE A 390 2.04 -13.28 -4.20
N GLU A 391 1.25 -14.29 -4.60
CA GLU A 391 -0.20 -14.20 -4.66
C GLU A 391 -0.83 -14.02 -3.27
N ARG A 392 -0.33 -14.71 -2.24
CA ARG A 392 -0.74 -14.50 -0.84
C ARG A 392 -0.42 -13.09 -0.36
N TYR A 393 0.76 -12.59 -0.72
CA TYR A 393 1.17 -11.22 -0.45
C TYR A 393 0.22 -10.24 -1.16
N LEU A 394 -0.01 -10.39 -2.46
CA LEU A 394 -0.97 -9.59 -3.22
C LEU A 394 -2.38 -9.65 -2.63
N GLY A 395 -2.88 -10.84 -2.26
CA GLY A 395 -4.19 -11.00 -1.63
C GLY A 395 -4.29 -10.29 -0.28
N ALA A 396 -3.23 -10.35 0.54
CA ALA A 396 -3.15 -9.59 1.79
C ALA A 396 -3.18 -8.07 1.56
N LEU A 397 -2.60 -7.61 0.46
CA LEU A 397 -2.56 -6.20 0.08
C LEU A 397 -3.86 -5.71 -0.55
N LEU A 398 -4.49 -6.56 -1.38
CA LEU A 398 -5.77 -6.30 -2.03
C LEU A 398 -6.93 -6.29 -1.01
N GLY A 399 -6.81 -7.04 0.08
CA GLY A 399 -7.70 -6.88 1.24
C GLY A 399 -7.68 -5.48 1.87
N ASP A 400 -6.53 -4.80 1.89
CA ASP A 400 -6.40 -3.41 2.35
C ASP A 400 -6.78 -2.38 1.25
N TYR A 401 -6.60 -2.73 -0.03
CA TYR A 401 -6.96 -1.94 -1.24
C TYR A 401 -8.40 -1.49 -1.27
N CYS A 402 -9.21 -2.37 -0.77
CA CYS A 402 -10.63 -2.30 -0.79
C CYS A 402 -11.25 -1.28 0.21
N ARG A 403 -10.38 -0.55 0.91
CA ARG A 403 -10.70 0.64 1.73
C ARG A 403 -10.42 1.97 1.02
N ASN A 404 -9.78 1.99 -0.15
CA ASN A 404 -9.48 3.23 -0.90
C ASN A 404 -9.11 2.95 -2.38
N PRO A 405 -9.84 3.48 -3.38
CA PRO A 405 -9.53 3.28 -4.80
C PRO A 405 -8.19 3.91 -5.28
N ASP A 406 -7.49 4.65 -4.42
CA ASP A 406 -6.13 5.18 -4.67
C ASP A 406 -5.02 4.32 -4.04
N LEU A 407 -5.28 3.08 -3.63
CA LEU A 407 -4.25 2.24 -3.03
C LEU A 407 -3.20 1.82 -4.07
N ARG A 408 -1.92 2.06 -3.77
CA ARG A 408 -0.77 1.48 -4.46
C ARG A 408 -0.05 0.59 -3.46
N VAL A 409 0.22 -0.66 -3.81
CA VAL A 409 1.06 -1.51 -2.96
C VAL A 409 2.51 -1.11 -3.15
N LEU A 410 3.08 -0.57 -2.08
CA LEU A 410 4.17 -1.12 -1.27
C LEU A 410 4.26 -0.25 -0.01
N LYS A 411 4.33 -0.82 1.20
CA LYS A 411 4.57 -0.08 2.46
C LYS A 411 6.07 -0.02 2.72
N PRO A 412 6.75 1.15 2.67
CA PRO A 412 8.05 1.35 3.29
C PRO A 412 7.93 1.36 4.83
N ILE A 413 9.08 1.24 5.49
CA ILE A 413 9.28 1.00 6.93
C ILE A 413 8.80 2.14 7.86
N TRP A 414 8.14 3.19 7.39
CA TRP A 414 7.92 4.39 8.21
C TRP A 414 6.59 5.10 7.98
N GLU A 415 5.64 4.92 8.89
CA GLU A 415 4.59 5.91 9.15
C GLU A 415 4.73 6.45 10.58
N LEU A 416 5.35 7.63 10.67
CA LEU A 416 4.80 8.71 11.47
C LEU A 416 3.88 9.53 10.56
N ASP A 417 2.67 9.77 11.07
CA ASP A 417 1.48 10.32 10.43
C ASP A 417 1.73 11.43 9.39
N THR A 418 0.91 11.38 8.33
CA THR A 418 0.63 12.40 7.29
C THR A 418 1.54 12.42 6.04
N TYR A 419 0.88 12.19 4.88
CA TYR A 419 1.30 12.29 3.46
C TYR A 419 1.88 11.04 2.74
N ARG A 420 1.18 10.65 1.65
CA ARG A 420 1.44 9.54 0.69
C ARG A 420 2.23 10.04 -0.54
N LEU A 421 3.11 9.25 -1.17
CA LEU A 421 3.64 9.50 -2.53
C LEU A 421 3.08 8.41 -3.46
N ALA A 422 2.82 8.70 -4.73
CA ALA A 422 2.20 7.74 -5.64
C ALA A 422 3.21 7.22 -6.68
N GLY A 423 3.54 5.92 -6.63
CA GLY A 423 4.25 5.21 -7.71
C GLY A 423 5.34 4.28 -7.20
N GLY A 424 5.05 2.98 -7.19
CA GLY A 424 6.08 1.93 -7.18
C GLY A 424 6.86 1.65 -5.88
N ALA A 425 7.51 0.48 -5.91
CA ALA A 425 8.48 -0.06 -4.97
C ALA A 425 9.72 0.80 -4.82
N HIS A 426 9.82 1.60 -3.76
CA HIS A 426 11.14 2.01 -3.29
C HIS A 426 11.54 1.10 -2.14
N TYR A 427 12.41 0.12 -2.42
CA TYR A 427 13.29 -0.49 -1.42
C TYR A 427 14.73 -0.15 -1.82
N GLY A 428 15.63 -0.07 -0.84
CA GLY A 428 17.01 0.33 -1.10
C GLY A 428 17.26 1.81 -0.74
N HIS A 429 18.21 2.44 -1.42
CA HIS A 429 18.67 3.79 -1.05
C HIS A 429 17.61 4.86 -1.29
N ILE A 430 16.87 4.79 -2.40
CA ILE A 430 15.81 5.75 -2.74
C ILE A 430 14.79 5.88 -1.60
N ALA A 431 14.34 4.77 -1.04
CA ALA A 431 13.36 4.77 0.05
C ALA A 431 13.86 5.50 1.31
N ALA A 432 15.11 5.21 1.71
CA ALA A 432 15.74 5.84 2.86
C ALA A 432 15.95 7.33 2.63
N MET A 433 16.33 7.74 1.41
CA MET A 433 16.50 9.15 1.06
C MET A 433 15.17 9.90 1.02
N LEU A 434 14.12 9.30 0.47
CA LEU A 434 12.77 9.89 0.45
C LEU A 434 12.20 10.07 1.87
N GLU A 435 12.37 9.08 2.73
CA GLU A 435 11.97 9.20 4.13
C GLU A 435 12.77 10.30 4.84
N ALA A 436 14.09 10.30 4.70
CA ALA A 436 14.94 11.31 5.33
C ALA A 436 14.52 12.72 4.90
N ALA A 437 14.33 12.95 3.59
CA ALA A 437 13.83 14.21 3.06
C ALA A 437 12.44 14.58 3.60
N ARG A 438 11.54 13.61 3.76
CA ARG A 438 10.20 13.81 4.32
C ARG A 438 10.23 14.20 5.79
N VAL A 439 11.07 13.55 6.60
CA VAL A 439 11.16 13.80 8.05
C VAL A 439 11.69 15.21 8.35
N VAL A 440 12.62 15.69 7.53
CA VAL A 440 13.19 17.05 7.70
C VAL A 440 12.30 18.15 7.13
N ALA A 441 11.45 17.85 6.15
CA ALA A 441 10.63 18.86 5.45
C ALA A 441 9.76 19.74 6.38
N PRO A 442 9.02 19.23 7.37
CA PRO A 442 8.24 20.07 8.29
C PRO A 442 9.09 21.06 9.08
N GLN A 443 10.31 20.65 9.47
CA GLN A 443 11.24 21.47 10.24
C GLN A 443 11.79 22.61 9.37
N ILE A 444 12.12 22.29 8.11
CA ILE A 444 12.51 23.28 7.11
C ILE A 444 11.38 24.28 6.85
N LEU A 445 10.16 23.79 6.64
CA LEU A 445 8.99 24.63 6.35
C LEU A 445 8.58 25.52 7.52
N ALA A 446 8.78 25.06 8.76
CA ALA A 446 8.53 25.87 9.95
C ALA A 446 9.44 27.11 10.03
N MET A 447 10.67 27.00 9.53
CA MET A 447 11.64 28.10 9.54
C MET A 447 11.66 28.90 8.23
N PHE A 448 11.13 28.34 7.13
CA PHE A 448 11.04 29.03 5.86
C PHE A 448 10.19 30.31 5.98
N ARG A 449 10.78 31.47 5.64
CA ARG A 449 10.19 32.82 5.80
C ARG A 449 9.91 33.23 7.26
N SER A 450 10.44 32.49 8.23
CA SER A 450 10.36 32.88 9.63
C SER A 450 11.28 34.08 9.91
N PRO A 451 10.81 35.11 10.65
CA PRO A 451 11.68 36.19 11.12
C PRO A 451 12.71 35.71 12.15
N GLU A 452 12.57 34.49 12.67
CA GLU A 452 13.48 33.89 13.65
C GLU A 452 14.68 33.19 13.00
N LEU A 453 14.67 32.99 11.68
CA LEU A 453 15.72 32.27 10.95
C LEU A 453 17.07 32.97 11.13
N ARG A 454 18.03 32.25 11.73
CA ARG A 454 19.41 32.74 11.88
C ARG A 454 20.27 32.30 10.71
N SER A 455 21.02 33.23 10.15
CA SER A 455 22.02 32.98 9.13
C SER A 455 23.39 33.53 9.54
N THR A 456 24.44 32.87 9.08
CA THR A 456 25.84 33.26 9.26
C THR A 456 26.53 33.25 7.90
N ASP A 457 27.30 34.28 7.59
CA ASP A 457 28.15 34.30 6.38
C ASP A 457 29.47 33.57 6.69
N ARG A 458 29.81 32.55 5.89
CA ARG A 458 31.06 31.79 6.04
C ARG A 458 32.22 32.37 5.22
N GLY A 459 32.08 33.56 4.64
CA GLY A 459 33.18 34.27 3.99
C GLY A 459 33.68 33.59 2.72
N GLY A 460 33.06 33.90 1.58
CA GLY A 460 33.43 33.34 0.27
C GLY A 460 32.85 31.95 -0.02
N GLU A 461 32.52 31.17 1.02
CA GLU A 461 31.81 29.88 0.91
C GLU A 461 30.27 30.06 0.81
N GLY A 462 29.76 31.24 1.15
CA GLY A 462 28.32 31.57 1.09
C GLY A 462 27.64 31.50 2.46
N PRO A 463 26.38 31.93 2.55
CA PRO A 463 25.65 31.93 3.80
C PRO A 463 25.23 30.52 4.18
N MET A 464 25.13 30.28 5.48
CA MET A 464 24.61 29.06 6.09
C MET A 464 23.60 29.45 7.16
N THR A 465 22.61 28.61 7.42
CA THR A 465 21.62 28.79 8.48
C THR A 465 21.71 27.73 9.56
N GLU A 466 21.02 27.98 10.68
CA GLU A 466 20.87 26.93 11.71
C GLU A 466 20.11 25.70 11.20
N MET A 467 19.33 25.83 10.12
CA MET A 467 18.62 24.72 9.51
C MET A 467 19.54 23.77 8.75
N ASP A 468 20.60 24.27 8.12
CA ASP A 468 21.60 23.44 7.43
C ASP A 468 22.24 22.43 8.41
N VAL A 469 22.65 22.90 9.60
CA VAL A 469 23.20 22.05 10.68
C VAL A 469 22.18 21.03 11.17
N LEU A 470 20.96 21.49 11.43
CA LEU A 470 19.89 20.65 11.99
C LEU A 470 19.53 19.53 11.02
N VAL A 471 19.31 19.88 9.75
CA VAL A 471 18.90 18.94 8.71
C VAL A 471 20.03 17.95 8.41
N HIS A 472 21.30 18.39 8.31
CA HIS A 472 22.45 17.49 8.13
C HIS A 472 22.50 16.41 9.22
N LYS A 473 22.35 16.81 10.49
CA LYS A 473 22.35 15.90 11.64
C LYS A 473 21.22 14.87 11.55
N GLU A 474 20.03 15.32 11.15
CA GLU A 474 18.86 14.46 11.08
C GLU A 474 18.91 13.50 9.89
N LEU A 475 19.39 13.96 8.73
CA LEU A 475 19.69 13.10 7.59
C LEU A 475 20.71 12.01 7.97
N ARG A 476 21.79 12.39 8.67
CA ARG A 476 22.79 11.42 9.17
C ARG A 476 22.18 10.38 10.10
N ARG A 477 21.34 10.81 11.03
CA ARG A 477 20.66 9.92 11.99
C ARG A 477 19.77 8.91 11.28
N ILE A 478 18.95 9.36 10.33
CA ILE A 478 17.98 8.52 9.62
C ILE A 478 18.70 7.57 8.65
N LEU A 479 19.55 8.11 7.78
CA LEU A 479 20.27 7.31 6.77
C LEU A 479 21.25 6.33 7.40
N GLY A 480 21.93 6.72 8.48
CA GLY A 480 22.80 5.83 9.26
C GLY A 480 22.03 4.76 10.04
N GLY A 481 20.78 5.02 10.43
CA GLY A 481 19.89 4.02 11.00
C GLY A 481 19.52 2.92 10.00
N HIS A 482 19.38 3.30 8.72
CA HIS A 482 19.11 2.37 7.62
C HIS A 482 20.32 1.56 7.18
N TYR A 483 21.47 2.22 7.02
CA TYR A 483 22.69 1.61 6.52
C TYR A 483 23.87 1.99 7.43
N PRO A 484 24.03 1.30 8.59
CA PRO A 484 25.03 1.64 9.59
C PRO A 484 26.48 1.55 9.09
N ASP A 485 26.73 0.69 8.09
CA ASP A 485 28.06 0.45 7.53
C ASP A 485 28.46 1.48 6.45
N TYR A 486 27.58 2.43 6.12
CA TYR A 486 27.85 3.42 5.08
C TYR A 486 28.56 4.63 5.69
N GLY A 487 29.49 5.20 4.93
CA GLY A 487 30.02 6.51 5.22
C GLY A 487 28.95 7.61 5.07
N PHE A 488 29.27 8.79 5.58
CA PHE A 488 28.43 9.97 5.45
C PHE A 488 29.32 11.16 5.13
N ALA A 489 28.97 11.93 4.12
CA ALA A 489 29.67 13.13 3.66
C ALA A 489 28.66 14.18 3.23
N GLY A 490 29.05 15.44 3.24
CA GLY A 490 28.20 16.54 2.80
C GLY A 490 28.90 17.88 2.91
N GLU A 491 28.10 18.95 2.90
CA GLU A 491 28.58 20.32 3.07
C GLU A 491 29.27 20.54 4.44
N GLU A 492 28.74 19.92 5.49
CA GLU A 492 29.43 19.88 6.77
C GLU A 492 30.65 18.96 6.68
N LYS A 493 31.82 19.49 7.07
CA LYS A 493 33.09 18.77 6.95
C LYS A 493 33.09 17.54 7.85
N GLU A 494 32.98 16.37 7.23
CA GLU A 494 33.06 15.06 7.85
C GLU A 494 34.43 14.41 7.57
N PRO A 495 34.92 13.53 8.46
CA PRO A 495 36.13 12.74 8.18
C PRO A 495 35.95 11.88 6.93
N GLU A 496 37.04 11.65 6.20
CA GLU A 496 37.01 10.67 5.09
C GLU A 496 36.61 9.29 5.60
N THR A 497 35.74 8.63 4.85
CA THR A 497 35.24 7.30 5.16
C THR A 497 36.02 6.22 4.41
N THR A 498 36.31 5.11 5.08
CA THR A 498 36.89 3.91 4.48
C THR A 498 35.82 2.94 3.95
N ALA A 499 34.54 3.23 4.16
CA ALA A 499 33.43 2.40 3.70
C ALA A 499 33.38 2.31 2.17
N GLU A 500 32.89 1.20 1.64
CA GLU A 500 32.71 1.02 0.18
C GLU A 500 31.58 1.88 -0.39
N ARG A 501 30.67 2.35 0.47
CA ARG A 501 29.54 3.21 0.11
C ARG A 501 29.42 4.37 1.08
N ARG A 502 28.89 5.49 0.59
CA ARG A 502 28.58 6.66 1.40
C ARG A 502 27.29 7.34 0.97
N TRP A 503 26.66 8.02 1.92
CA TRP A 503 25.72 9.09 1.65
C TRP A 503 26.48 10.37 1.37
N LEU A 504 26.11 11.08 0.31
CA LEU A 504 26.60 12.42 0.02
C LEU A 504 25.39 13.35 -0.02
N VAL A 505 25.35 14.34 0.88
CA VAL A 505 24.17 15.18 1.11
C VAL A 505 24.48 16.67 1.07
N ASP A 506 23.53 17.44 0.57
CA ASP A 506 23.40 18.88 0.86
C ASP A 506 22.07 19.08 1.59
N ALA A 507 22.17 19.63 2.81
CA ALA A 507 21.04 19.82 3.70
C ALA A 507 20.05 20.86 3.17
N ILE A 508 20.54 21.98 2.61
CA ILE A 508 19.74 23.05 2.01
C ILE A 508 20.50 23.63 0.81
N ASP A 509 20.43 22.97 -0.34
CA ASP A 509 20.93 23.52 -1.58
C ASP A 509 20.08 24.74 -1.98
N GLY A 510 20.75 25.85 -2.25
CA GLY A 510 20.12 27.14 -2.49
C GLY A 510 19.80 27.90 -1.20
N THR A 511 20.68 27.84 -0.18
CA THR A 511 20.54 28.57 1.10
C THR A 511 20.18 30.05 0.92
N ARG A 512 20.68 30.72 -0.13
CA ARG A 512 20.28 32.11 -0.45
C ARG A 512 18.80 32.22 -0.79
N ASN A 513 18.26 31.30 -1.58
CA ASN A 513 16.83 31.26 -1.89
C ASN A 513 16.01 31.00 -0.63
N PHE A 514 16.47 30.08 0.23
CA PHE A 514 15.84 29.79 1.52
C PHE A 514 15.75 31.03 2.42
N ILE A 515 16.88 31.75 2.61
CA ILE A 515 16.96 32.99 3.42
C ILE A 515 16.01 34.08 2.88
N HIS A 516 15.91 34.22 1.56
CA HIS A 516 15.08 35.26 0.93
C HIS A 516 13.63 34.83 0.69
N GLY A 517 13.21 33.66 1.18
CA GLY A 517 11.83 33.18 1.04
C GLY A 517 11.44 32.75 -0.38
N ASN A 518 12.41 32.49 -1.26
CA ASN A 518 12.21 31.90 -2.58
C ASN A 518 12.06 30.38 -2.43
N ARG A 519 11.11 29.77 -3.16
CA ARG A 519 10.77 28.35 -3.05
C ARG A 519 11.75 27.43 -3.82
N ASN A 520 12.72 27.97 -4.54
CA ASN A 520 13.71 27.23 -5.32
C ASN A 520 14.92 26.83 -4.46
N PHE A 521 14.70 25.99 -3.45
CA PHE A 521 15.75 25.32 -2.68
C PHE A 521 15.39 23.86 -2.49
N ALA A 522 16.39 23.02 -2.21
CA ALA A 522 16.22 21.58 -2.14
C ALA A 522 17.01 20.93 -1.00
N VAL A 523 16.57 19.74 -0.62
CA VAL A 523 17.39 18.76 0.09
C VAL A 523 17.93 17.80 -0.97
N SER A 524 19.26 17.75 -1.13
CA SER A 524 19.93 16.91 -2.12
C SER A 524 20.57 15.72 -1.40
N ILE A 525 20.22 14.51 -1.81
CA ILE A 525 20.70 13.28 -1.17
C ILE A 525 21.12 12.31 -2.26
N SER A 526 22.31 11.73 -2.12
CA SER A 526 22.80 10.71 -3.05
C SER A 526 23.49 9.57 -2.33
N CYS A 527 23.37 8.36 -2.89
CA CYS A 527 24.19 7.22 -2.50
C CYS A 527 25.32 7.06 -3.51
N GLN A 528 26.55 6.93 -3.01
CA GLN A 528 27.74 6.70 -3.82
C GLN A 528 28.41 5.39 -3.45
N ARG A 529 28.96 4.71 -4.45
CA ARG A 529 29.83 3.54 -4.29
C ARG A 529 31.24 3.89 -4.74
N LYS A 530 32.23 3.35 -4.04
CA LYS A 530 33.64 3.48 -4.40
C LYS A 530 33.97 2.61 -5.61
N ASP A 531 34.68 3.17 -6.58
CA ASP A 531 35.25 2.50 -7.74
C ASP A 531 36.72 2.94 -7.89
N GLY A 532 37.64 2.12 -7.39
CA GLY A 532 39.04 2.52 -7.17
C GLY A 532 39.14 3.70 -6.20
N GLU A 533 39.67 4.82 -6.68
CA GLU A 533 39.77 6.08 -5.92
C GLU A 533 38.58 7.04 -6.16
N ARG A 534 37.62 6.67 -7.04
CA ARG A 534 36.51 7.54 -7.43
C ARG A 534 35.21 7.14 -6.73
N TRP A 535 34.35 8.13 -6.51
CA TRP A 535 32.98 7.92 -6.05
C TRP A 535 32.03 7.97 -7.24
N ILE A 536 31.21 6.93 -7.39
CA ILE A 536 30.18 6.85 -8.44
C ILE A 536 28.81 6.93 -7.77
N THR A 537 28.02 7.94 -8.12
CA THR A 537 26.64 8.06 -7.65
C THR A 537 25.78 6.95 -8.24
N THR A 538 25.14 6.14 -7.39
CA THR A 538 24.26 5.04 -7.80
C THR A 538 22.79 5.38 -7.66
N ASP A 539 22.44 6.26 -6.71
CA ASP A 539 21.06 6.61 -6.39
C ASP A 539 21.00 8.09 -6.01
N ALA A 540 19.90 8.77 -6.35
CA ALA A 540 19.73 10.21 -6.14
C ALA A 540 18.29 10.59 -5.79
N VAL A 541 18.15 11.56 -4.88
CA VAL A 541 16.92 12.27 -4.55
C VAL A 541 17.21 13.77 -4.44
N VAL A 542 16.41 14.59 -5.11
CA VAL A 542 16.37 16.05 -4.95
C VAL A 542 14.94 16.40 -4.55
N ALA A 543 14.74 16.69 -3.26
CA ALA A 543 13.43 17.04 -2.71
C ALA A 543 13.29 18.55 -2.57
N LEU A 544 12.14 19.10 -2.94
CA LEU A 544 11.83 20.53 -2.85
C LEU A 544 10.74 20.77 -1.78
N PRO A 545 11.11 20.96 -0.50
CA PRO A 545 10.14 21.01 0.61
C PRO A 545 9.09 22.10 0.42
N ALA A 546 9.50 23.29 -0.03
CA ALA A 546 8.59 24.41 -0.25
C ALA A 546 7.61 24.19 -1.39
N GLN A 547 7.93 23.31 -2.36
CA GLN A 547 7.09 23.02 -3.52
C GLN A 547 6.27 21.74 -3.34
N GLY A 548 6.69 20.85 -2.44
CA GLY A 548 6.06 19.54 -2.25
C GLY A 548 6.38 18.57 -3.40
N GLU A 549 7.52 18.76 -4.08
CA GLU A 549 7.94 17.99 -5.24
C GLU A 549 9.24 17.24 -4.96
N VAL A 550 9.45 16.12 -5.65
CA VAL A 550 10.68 15.32 -5.53
C VAL A 550 11.11 14.81 -6.89
N TYR A 551 12.41 14.93 -7.19
CA TYR A 551 13.05 14.24 -8.30
C TYR A 551 13.88 13.09 -7.75
N TRP A 552 13.89 11.95 -8.42
CA TRP A 552 14.73 10.82 -8.02
C TRP A 552 15.19 10.01 -9.23
N ALA A 553 16.32 9.32 -9.07
CA ALA A 553 16.86 8.44 -10.09
C ALA A 553 17.74 7.35 -9.48
N GLU A 554 17.75 6.18 -10.11
CA GLU A 554 18.70 5.10 -9.84
C GLU A 554 19.47 4.80 -11.13
N ARG A 555 20.78 4.57 -11.00
CA ARG A 555 21.66 4.34 -12.14
C ARG A 555 21.17 3.16 -12.98
N GLY A 556 20.91 3.40 -14.27
CA GLY A 556 20.38 2.45 -15.24
C GLY A 556 18.86 2.29 -15.24
N GLN A 557 18.13 2.92 -14.32
CA GLN A 557 16.69 2.70 -14.12
C GLN A 557 15.81 3.89 -14.58
N GLY A 558 16.43 4.98 -15.04
CA GLY A 558 15.74 6.20 -15.42
C GLY A 558 15.50 7.17 -14.26
N ALA A 559 15.00 8.34 -14.64
CA ALA A 559 14.68 9.44 -13.72
C ALA A 559 13.17 9.66 -13.61
N TYR A 560 12.73 10.14 -12.46
CA TYR A 560 11.33 10.26 -12.09
C TYR A 560 11.08 11.54 -11.29
N HIS A 561 9.86 12.07 -11.41
CA HIS A 561 9.39 13.23 -10.66
C HIS A 561 8.09 12.89 -9.98
N ILE A 562 7.98 13.23 -8.70
CA ILE A 562 6.76 13.13 -7.91
C ILE A 562 6.25 14.55 -7.67
N SER A 563 5.11 14.87 -8.26
CA SER A 563 4.47 16.19 -8.16
C SER A 563 3.70 16.38 -6.85
N TRP A 564 3.23 17.60 -6.60
CA TRP A 564 2.44 17.97 -5.41
C TRP A 564 1.14 17.16 -5.23
N ASP A 565 0.54 16.69 -6.33
CA ASP A 565 -0.62 15.79 -6.35
C ASP A 565 -0.23 14.32 -6.13
N LYS A 566 1.05 14.11 -5.81
CA LYS A 566 1.72 12.85 -5.48
C LYS A 566 1.89 11.93 -6.67
N ARG A 567 1.57 12.34 -7.90
CA ARG A 567 1.79 11.50 -9.08
C ARG A 567 3.27 11.41 -9.43
N GLU A 568 3.77 10.19 -9.51
CA GLU A 568 5.06 9.90 -10.12
C GLU A 568 4.96 9.81 -11.63
N THR A 569 5.86 10.51 -12.32
CA THR A 569 6.01 10.51 -13.76
C THR A 569 7.46 10.23 -14.14
N ARG A 570 7.68 9.35 -15.12
CA ARG A 570 9.01 9.12 -15.69
C ARG A 570 9.43 10.32 -16.53
N LEU A 571 10.66 10.76 -16.32
CA LEU A 571 11.23 11.95 -16.95
C LEU A 571 12.05 11.60 -18.19
N ARG A 572 12.15 12.56 -19.12
CA ARG A 572 13.00 12.49 -20.31
C ARG A 572 13.52 13.86 -20.66
N ALA A 573 14.84 13.97 -20.80
CA ALA A 573 15.47 15.17 -21.27
C ALA A 573 15.02 15.48 -22.71
N PRO A 574 14.60 16.72 -23.00
CA PRO A 574 14.15 17.09 -24.34
C PRO A 574 15.33 17.11 -25.32
N GLY A 575 15.12 16.55 -26.52
CA GLY A 575 16.04 16.76 -27.64
C GLY A 575 16.05 18.22 -28.12
N GLY A 576 16.98 18.57 -29.00
CA GLY A 576 17.00 19.90 -29.62
C GLY A 576 18.40 20.51 -29.77
N GLN A 577 18.41 21.80 -30.07
CA GLN A 577 19.59 22.65 -30.27
C GLN A 577 19.66 23.73 -29.18
N LEU A 578 20.82 24.38 -29.02
CA LEU A 578 21.00 25.42 -28.00
C LEU A 578 20.13 26.67 -28.26
N GLY A 579 19.95 27.05 -29.52
CA GLY A 579 19.13 28.20 -29.91
C GLY A 579 17.65 28.01 -29.56
N GLY A 580 17.07 28.97 -28.84
CA GLY A 580 15.72 28.89 -28.28
C GLY A 580 15.62 28.10 -26.96
N GLY A 581 16.73 27.50 -26.50
CA GLY A 581 16.80 26.79 -25.22
C GLY A 581 16.95 27.74 -24.03
N LEU A 582 16.58 27.24 -22.85
CA LEU A 582 16.78 27.93 -21.57
C LEU A 582 17.99 27.32 -20.85
N VAL A 583 18.99 28.14 -20.54
CA VAL A 583 20.25 27.73 -19.91
C VAL A 583 20.35 28.34 -18.52
N ASP A 584 20.52 27.48 -17.52
CA ASP A 584 20.67 27.89 -16.13
C ASP A 584 22.14 28.06 -15.75
N LEU A 585 22.50 29.19 -15.14
CA LEU A 585 23.88 29.58 -14.86
C LEU A 585 24.15 29.76 -13.37
N SER A 586 25.24 29.14 -12.91
CA SER A 586 25.88 29.39 -11.62
C SER A 586 27.39 29.37 -11.79
N ILE A 587 27.93 30.26 -12.62
CA ILE A 587 29.33 30.26 -13.09
C ILE A 587 30.30 31.00 -12.16
N ARG A 588 30.24 30.68 -10.85
CA ARG A 588 31.15 31.27 -9.86
C ARG A 588 32.61 30.91 -10.19
N GLY A 589 33.55 31.81 -9.87
CA GLY A 589 34.98 31.60 -10.13
C GLY A 589 35.47 31.98 -11.53
N TYR A 590 34.60 32.11 -12.54
CA TYR A 590 35.03 32.42 -13.92
C TYR A 590 35.54 33.86 -14.15
N GLY A 591 35.15 34.83 -13.32
CA GLY A 591 35.69 36.20 -13.39
C GLY A 591 35.36 36.91 -14.68
N ASP A 592 36.36 37.51 -15.32
CA ASP A 592 36.19 38.24 -16.58
C ASP A 592 35.72 37.34 -17.72
N ARG A 593 35.79 36.00 -17.57
CA ARG A 593 35.23 35.03 -18.52
C ARG A 593 33.71 34.92 -18.43
N VAL A 594 33.08 35.35 -17.33
CA VAL A 594 31.61 35.31 -17.15
C VAL A 594 30.91 36.00 -18.32
N SER A 595 31.29 37.24 -18.63
CA SER A 595 30.68 37.99 -19.73
C SER A 595 30.91 37.34 -21.09
N ARG A 596 32.03 36.63 -21.29
CA ARG A 596 32.28 35.90 -22.55
C ARG A 596 31.34 34.71 -22.71
N ILE A 597 31.14 33.94 -21.64
CA ILE A 597 30.22 32.80 -21.61
C ILE A 597 28.79 33.29 -21.86
N GLU A 598 28.34 34.31 -21.13
CA GLU A 598 27.00 34.90 -21.28
C GLU A 598 26.76 35.45 -22.70
N ASN A 599 27.74 36.17 -23.26
CA ASN A 599 27.67 36.68 -24.62
C ASN A 599 27.65 35.55 -25.65
N GLY A 600 28.47 34.50 -25.48
CA GLY A 600 28.50 33.34 -26.35
C GLY A 600 27.17 32.59 -26.38
N LEU A 601 26.57 32.37 -25.21
CA LEU A 601 25.25 31.73 -25.08
C LEU A 601 24.15 32.58 -25.72
N THR A 602 24.15 33.89 -25.47
CA THR A 602 23.17 34.82 -26.04
C THR A 602 23.30 34.88 -27.57
N ALA A 603 24.53 34.94 -28.09
CA ALA A 603 24.81 34.91 -29.52
C ALA A 603 24.39 33.59 -30.18
N ALA A 604 24.45 32.47 -29.45
CA ALA A 604 23.92 31.18 -29.86
C ALA A 604 22.38 31.07 -29.75
N GLY A 605 21.70 32.14 -29.32
CA GLY A 605 20.25 32.22 -29.22
C GLY A 605 19.66 31.57 -27.96
N ALA A 606 20.46 31.31 -26.93
CA ALA A 606 19.96 30.79 -25.65
C ALA A 606 19.37 31.90 -24.77
N THR A 607 18.34 31.57 -24.01
CA THR A 607 17.84 32.40 -22.90
C THR A 607 18.58 32.01 -21.62
N LEU A 608 19.01 33.00 -20.84
CA LEU A 608 19.76 32.77 -19.60
C LEU A 608 18.85 32.87 -18.38
N ARG A 609 19.06 31.98 -17.40
CA ARG A 609 18.40 31.98 -16.09
C ARG A 609 19.42 31.69 -14.99
N ALA A 610 19.14 32.11 -13.77
CA ALA A 610 19.88 31.72 -12.58
C ALA A 610 18.87 31.32 -11.49
N THR A 611 18.53 30.03 -11.41
CA THR A 611 17.55 29.48 -10.46
C THR A 611 18.05 29.52 -9.02
N GLY A 612 19.37 29.40 -8.82
CA GLY A 612 20.01 29.57 -7.51
C GLY A 612 20.02 28.34 -6.60
N CYS A 613 19.76 27.14 -7.14
CA CYS A 613 19.83 25.84 -6.47
C CYS A 613 20.39 24.82 -7.47
N ALA A 614 21.61 24.33 -7.25
CA ALA A 614 22.39 23.61 -8.25
C ALA A 614 21.78 22.24 -8.61
N SER A 615 21.38 21.48 -7.59
CA SER A 615 20.71 20.18 -7.72
C SER A 615 19.41 20.31 -8.51
N LEU A 616 18.62 21.36 -8.25
CA LEU A 616 17.38 21.65 -8.98
C LEU A 616 17.63 22.06 -10.44
N MET A 617 18.62 22.93 -10.68
CA MET A 617 19.02 23.35 -12.03
C MET A 617 19.37 22.15 -12.92
N LEU A 618 20.00 21.14 -12.34
CA LEU A 618 20.34 19.89 -13.03
C LEU A 618 19.13 18.96 -13.17
N ALA A 619 18.35 18.77 -12.11
CA ALA A 619 17.16 17.94 -12.13
C ALA A 619 16.15 18.42 -13.19
N MET A 620 15.96 19.74 -13.35
CA MET A 620 15.02 20.32 -14.32
C MET A 620 15.37 20.06 -15.80
N ILE A 621 16.63 19.69 -16.10
CA ILE A 621 17.07 19.28 -17.46
C ILE A 621 16.33 18.03 -17.94
N SER A 622 15.81 17.22 -17.01
CA SER A 622 15.03 16.01 -17.27
C SER A 622 13.64 16.24 -17.90
N GLY A 623 13.33 17.46 -18.35
CA GLY A 623 12.12 17.79 -19.10
C GLY A 623 11.08 18.62 -18.34
N THR A 624 11.42 19.15 -17.17
CA THR A 624 10.51 19.96 -16.35
C THR A 624 10.84 21.46 -16.36
N GLY A 625 11.92 21.89 -17.03
CA GLY A 625 12.29 23.31 -17.04
C GLY A 625 13.32 23.75 -18.09
N ASN A 626 14.60 23.79 -17.71
CA ASN A 626 15.69 24.22 -18.60
C ASN A 626 16.14 23.10 -19.53
N THR A 627 16.84 23.49 -20.61
CA THR A 627 17.44 22.55 -21.58
C THR A 627 18.95 22.42 -21.40
N GLY A 628 19.57 23.26 -20.58
CA GLY A 628 20.98 23.12 -20.22
C GLY A 628 21.36 23.88 -18.95
N ALA A 629 22.54 23.60 -18.42
CA ALA A 629 23.11 24.29 -17.28
C ALA A 629 24.64 24.35 -17.32
N ILE A 630 25.21 25.43 -16.79
CA ILE A 630 26.65 25.57 -16.50
C ILE A 630 26.78 26.01 -15.04
N ILE A 631 27.34 25.14 -14.20
CA ILE A 631 27.32 25.28 -12.75
C ILE A 631 28.73 25.06 -12.20
N THR A 632 29.28 26.04 -11.48
CA THR A 632 30.44 25.85 -10.60
C THR A 632 29.94 25.56 -9.19
N ALA A 633 30.21 24.36 -8.68
CA ALA A 633 29.70 23.90 -7.39
C ALA A 633 30.58 22.78 -6.80
N ASN A 634 30.30 22.40 -5.55
CA ASN A 634 30.91 21.23 -4.92
C ASN A 634 30.21 19.94 -5.36
N ASP A 635 30.75 18.78 -4.96
CA ASP A 635 30.20 17.48 -5.35
C ASP A 635 28.81 17.22 -4.74
N TYR A 636 28.60 17.59 -3.48
CA TYR A 636 27.31 17.44 -2.79
C TYR A 636 26.17 18.25 -3.43
N ASP A 637 26.48 19.40 -4.01
CA ASP A 637 25.52 20.29 -4.69
C ASP A 637 24.96 19.65 -5.97
N VAL A 638 25.75 18.81 -6.66
CA VAL A 638 25.45 18.37 -8.04
C VAL A 638 25.25 16.87 -8.19
N ALA A 639 25.79 16.04 -7.28
CA ALA A 639 25.84 14.59 -7.48
C ALA A 639 24.45 13.96 -7.72
N ALA A 640 23.44 14.39 -6.95
CA ALA A 640 22.07 13.92 -7.12
C ALA A 640 21.45 14.42 -8.44
N GLY A 641 21.57 15.72 -8.72
CA GLY A 641 21.03 16.35 -9.92
C GLY A 641 21.65 15.83 -11.22
N LEU A 642 22.97 15.55 -11.23
CA LEU A 642 23.66 14.95 -12.37
C LEU A 642 23.12 13.57 -12.70
N LEU A 643 22.98 12.68 -11.70
CA LEU A 643 22.42 11.35 -11.94
C LEU A 643 20.99 11.44 -12.50
N ILE A 644 20.15 12.33 -11.94
CA ILE A 644 18.79 12.55 -12.42
C ILE A 644 18.78 13.02 -13.89
N ALA A 645 19.67 13.95 -14.26
CA ALA A 645 19.78 14.42 -15.63
C ALA A 645 20.25 13.30 -16.58
N GLU A 646 21.31 12.57 -16.21
CA GLU A 646 21.87 11.46 -16.99
C GLU A 646 20.84 10.35 -17.24
N GLU A 647 20.12 9.93 -16.19
CA GLU A 647 19.09 8.90 -16.29
C GLU A 647 17.85 9.35 -17.08
N ALA A 648 17.64 10.65 -17.23
CA ALA A 648 16.65 11.21 -18.15
C ALA A 648 17.15 11.27 -19.61
N GLY A 649 18.42 10.97 -19.88
CA GLY A 649 19.06 11.00 -21.19
C GLY A 649 19.86 12.26 -21.51
N ALA A 650 20.08 13.14 -20.52
CA ALA A 650 20.93 14.31 -20.70
C ALA A 650 22.41 13.90 -20.80
N ARG A 651 23.22 14.76 -21.42
CA ARG A 651 24.67 14.62 -21.46
C ARG A 651 25.32 15.59 -20.49
N THR A 652 26.27 15.08 -19.71
CA THR A 652 27.00 15.83 -18.69
C THR A 652 28.52 15.76 -18.96
N SER A 653 29.25 16.78 -18.57
CA SER A 653 30.70 16.74 -18.44
C SER A 653 31.20 17.72 -17.38
N THR A 654 32.45 17.55 -16.98
CA THR A 654 33.09 18.37 -15.95
C THR A 654 34.32 19.07 -16.52
N ARG A 655 34.63 20.27 -16.01
CA ARG A 655 35.86 21.02 -16.25
C ARG A 655 36.44 21.46 -14.91
N THR A 656 37.76 21.38 -14.76
CA THR A 656 38.46 21.88 -13.59
C THR A 656 39.41 22.99 -14.00
N PHE A 657 39.40 24.09 -13.26
CA PHE A 657 40.28 25.23 -13.51
C PHE A 657 40.76 25.87 -12.21
N VAL A 658 41.89 26.57 -12.25
CA VAL A 658 42.47 27.25 -11.09
C VAL A 658 42.37 28.76 -11.29
N ARG A 659 41.93 29.47 -10.25
CA ARG A 659 41.94 30.92 -10.21
C ARG A 659 42.25 31.40 -8.80
N ASP A 660 43.12 32.40 -8.68
CA ASP A 660 43.51 33.02 -7.41
C ASP A 660 43.96 31.95 -6.37
N GLY A 661 44.66 30.93 -6.85
CA GLY A 661 45.14 29.80 -6.02
C GLY A 661 44.06 28.81 -5.58
N ARG A 662 42.81 28.95 -6.04
CA ARG A 662 41.69 28.06 -5.73
C ARG A 662 41.29 27.23 -6.94
N THR A 663 41.08 25.93 -6.74
CA THR A 663 40.55 25.03 -7.76
C THR A 663 39.03 25.12 -7.77
N PHE A 664 38.45 25.27 -8.96
CA PHE A 664 37.02 25.28 -9.21
C PHE A 664 36.65 24.12 -10.13
N THR A 665 35.47 23.54 -9.89
CA THR A 665 34.91 22.49 -10.73
C THR A 665 33.60 22.99 -11.34
N ALA A 666 33.56 23.05 -12.67
CA ALA A 666 32.38 23.39 -13.44
C ALA A 666 31.75 22.15 -14.04
N TYR A 667 30.44 22.04 -13.91
CA TYR A 667 29.60 21.00 -14.47
C TYR A 667 28.77 21.58 -15.60
N ILE A 668 28.81 20.92 -16.74
CA ILE A 668 28.12 21.31 -17.96
C ILE A 668 27.12 20.21 -18.27
N ALA A 669 25.85 20.56 -18.36
CA ALA A 669 24.79 19.60 -18.65
C ALA A 669 23.89 20.14 -19.78
N GLY A 670 23.60 19.30 -20.76
CA GLY A 670 22.68 19.60 -21.86
C GLY A 670 21.67 18.48 -22.04
N ALA A 671 20.41 18.84 -22.27
CA ALA A 671 19.32 17.88 -22.46
C ALA A 671 19.54 16.96 -23.68
N SER A 672 20.42 17.35 -24.61
CA SER A 672 20.90 16.55 -25.71
C SER A 672 22.42 16.68 -25.86
N SER A 673 23.06 15.75 -26.59
CA SER A 673 24.49 15.88 -26.93
C SER A 673 24.79 17.18 -27.69
N ALA A 674 23.91 17.60 -28.60
CA ALA A 674 24.11 18.83 -29.37
C ALA A 674 24.11 20.07 -28.48
N ILE A 675 23.19 20.14 -27.50
CA ILE A 675 23.16 21.24 -26.53
C ILE A 675 24.41 21.19 -25.64
N HIS A 676 24.74 20.03 -25.09
CA HIS A 676 25.92 19.86 -24.25
C HIS A 676 27.21 20.29 -24.96
N ASP A 677 27.41 19.84 -26.20
CA ASP A 677 28.63 20.10 -26.95
C ASP A 677 28.76 21.59 -27.32
N ALA A 678 27.64 22.27 -27.60
CA ALA A 678 27.60 23.71 -27.78
C ALA A 678 27.94 24.49 -26.50
N LEU A 679 27.37 24.08 -25.35
CA LEU A 679 27.70 24.67 -24.04
C LEU A 679 29.18 24.48 -23.72
N ALA A 680 29.71 23.28 -23.92
CA ALA A 680 31.12 22.96 -23.70
C ALA A 680 32.04 23.82 -24.56
N ALA A 681 31.74 23.96 -25.85
CA ALA A 681 32.52 24.81 -26.75
C ALA A 681 32.56 26.28 -26.30
N ILE A 682 31.45 26.81 -25.78
CA ILE A 682 31.38 28.19 -25.25
C ILE A 682 32.19 28.32 -23.96
N VAL A 683 32.18 27.31 -23.09
CA VAL A 683 32.96 27.31 -21.84
C VAL A 683 34.47 27.14 -22.09
N ASP A 684 34.84 26.41 -23.14
CA ASP A 684 36.24 26.13 -23.48
C ASP A 684 36.89 27.27 -24.31
N ALA A 685 36.09 28.15 -24.94
CA ALA A 685 36.54 29.38 -25.60
C ALA A 685 36.97 30.48 -24.59
#